data_AF-A0A7Y8U8L2-F1
#
_entry.id   AF-A0A7Y8U8L2-F1
#
_cell.length_a   1.000
_cell.length_b   1.000
_cell.length_c   1.000
_cell.angle_alpha   90.00
_cell.angle_beta   90.00
_cell.angle_gamma   90.00
#
_symmetry.space_group_name_H-M   'P 1'
#
loop_
_entity.id
_entity.type
_entity.pdbx_description
1 polymer ?
#
loop_
_entity_poly.entity_id
_entity_poly.type
_entity_poly.pdbx_seq_one_letter_code
_entity_poly.pdbx_strand_id
1 'polypeptide(L)'
;MLETKVLIERLNQVEQQQYTLYAEHKLMLLTMQNPDFNTGLFKRLLTVTVPTEWHFPHQNNSDVECSKRLIDIIIHDLIPAYIKQSLNYYWYEQCINYSLKYFEQNPSQYQIEKYIERLKDCKNNSLKTTILRKFKILNPCVNNALVLAQDCKNNQLWSDAIWEYQWILQQQESLTSEDVLDFSECLLSRNNYYNDECTDAQMALYFLLNTSSTQERYNLLKYKAVTLILPDDIIAKRGESTNIFADMGRSLNHVGKSIGSVFGGRESEIPYSKGIIANAPILLTHYEISQHLDTDKIAQDTLEKILSDRGVTTSIAIASVTYSAGLLWSYAQIDSTVLNALMFASKGQPEQFTTLQDIAGTTLDSAGAMTRLSGYVAEQQVAYNLTQQGHTVEFPDTANQVGFDLIVDGQAMQVKNTLSSDYVLQHIEKNPDIPVIVNQELTDSLGNHPNVFIDSGLSHAHVNQTLHESLEQIDQFESMADLIPIPLITLGLATYRNYRDFDTGQTSSKQYLENIGKETAAIAGGAVAGKMILGTIGGILAGPVGIVVAGGVGAYIGGVAGSTGANALNREKLCSQRDSVVLLLIEFAQWFKNELLDYRVNQNLSSFEKVREKLKQNQQNLALSMTFIAYQFEVYLHAHCLQHWLEAKLQGNQNEQVQAGWVALQQSEHFLSTELRQKVAKINQALEIYRSIANPIPTSSEFSMIRQVGYRNNI
;
A
#
# COMPACT_ATOMS: atom_id res chain seq x y z
N MET A 1 4.16 60.29 -7.47
CA MET A 1 2.69 60.33 -7.58
C MET A 1 2.23 61.77 -7.69
N LEU A 2 1.10 62.02 -8.33
CA LEU A 2 0.56 63.36 -8.56
C LEU A 2 -0.24 63.84 -7.36
N GLU A 3 -0.20 65.14 -7.06
CA GLU A 3 -1.10 65.74 -6.07
C GLU A 3 -2.55 65.70 -6.60
N THR A 4 -3.55 65.57 -5.70
CA THR A 4 -4.96 65.43 -6.10
C THR A 4 -5.40 66.53 -7.08
N LYS A 5 -5.02 67.78 -6.84
CA LYS A 5 -5.39 68.92 -7.71
C LYS A 5 -4.91 68.70 -9.15
N VAL A 6 -3.66 68.26 -9.32
CA VAL A 6 -3.07 67.98 -10.63
C VAL A 6 -3.74 66.77 -11.27
N LEU A 7 -4.01 65.72 -10.48
CA LEU A 7 -4.66 64.52 -10.96
C LEU A 7 -6.09 64.81 -11.47
N ILE A 8 -6.88 65.62 -10.75
CA ILE A 8 -8.23 66.04 -11.18
C ILE A 8 -8.19 66.78 -12.51
N GLU A 9 -7.26 67.75 -12.67
CA GLU A 9 -7.13 68.50 -13.92
C GLU A 9 -6.82 67.57 -15.10
N ARG A 10 -5.94 66.59 -14.89
CA ARG A 10 -5.57 65.63 -15.94
C ARG A 10 -6.65 64.60 -16.23
N LEU A 11 -7.42 64.18 -15.22
CA LEU A 11 -8.61 63.35 -15.42
C LEU A 11 -9.64 64.07 -16.28
N ASN A 12 -9.89 65.36 -16.02
CA ASN A 12 -10.78 66.18 -16.87
C ASN A 12 -10.28 66.21 -18.32
N GLN A 13 -8.98 66.37 -18.53
CA GLN A 13 -8.39 66.34 -19.88
C GLN A 13 -8.56 64.98 -20.57
N VAL A 14 -8.31 63.88 -19.85
CA VAL A 14 -8.46 62.52 -20.38
C VAL A 14 -9.91 62.23 -20.76
N GLU A 15 -10.86 62.62 -19.92
CA GLU A 15 -12.30 62.39 -20.15
C GLU A 15 -12.83 63.24 -21.31
N GLN A 16 -12.42 64.51 -21.43
CA GLN A 16 -12.79 65.36 -22.57
C GLN A 16 -12.29 64.83 -23.92
N GLN A 17 -11.19 64.06 -23.89
CA GLN A 17 -10.52 63.52 -25.08
C GLN A 17 -10.53 61.97 -25.09
N GLN A 18 -11.52 61.35 -24.44
CA GLN A 18 -11.51 59.92 -24.14
C GLN A 18 -11.34 59.03 -25.39
N TYR A 19 -11.93 59.42 -26.52
CA TYR A 19 -11.90 58.67 -27.79
C TYR A 19 -10.72 59.03 -28.69
N THR A 20 -9.97 60.09 -28.39
CA THR A 20 -8.86 60.58 -29.24
C THR A 20 -7.48 60.34 -28.60
N LEU A 21 -7.41 60.19 -27.28
CA LEU A 21 -6.18 59.88 -26.56
C LEU A 21 -5.87 58.37 -26.60
N TYR A 22 -4.68 58.03 -27.09
CA TYR A 22 -4.10 56.69 -26.93
C TYR A 22 -3.86 56.36 -25.44
N ALA A 23 -3.96 55.07 -25.08
CA ALA A 23 -3.78 54.60 -23.71
C ALA A 23 -2.41 54.99 -23.11
N GLU A 24 -1.37 55.09 -23.94
CA GLU A 24 -0.04 55.57 -23.54
C GLU A 24 -0.08 57.03 -23.05
N HIS A 25 -0.75 57.92 -23.78
CA HIS A 25 -0.87 59.30 -23.37
C HIS A 25 -1.72 59.44 -22.10
N LYS A 26 -2.78 58.62 -21.96
CA LYS A 26 -3.57 58.53 -20.72
C LYS A 26 -2.66 58.12 -19.55
N LEU A 27 -1.85 57.08 -19.72
CA LEU A 27 -0.93 56.61 -18.68
C LEU A 27 0.10 57.69 -18.29
N MET A 28 0.72 58.36 -19.26
CA MET A 28 1.68 59.43 -19.01
C MET A 28 1.05 60.59 -18.23
N LEU A 29 -0.14 61.04 -18.65
CA LEU A 29 -0.89 62.09 -17.95
C LEU A 29 -1.18 61.68 -16.50
N LEU A 30 -1.58 60.44 -16.25
CA LEU A 30 -2.02 60.03 -14.92
C LEU A 30 -0.87 59.66 -13.97
N THR A 31 0.36 59.51 -14.46
CA THR A 31 1.48 58.98 -13.65
C THR A 31 2.71 59.90 -13.58
N MET A 32 3.01 60.68 -14.61
CA MET A 32 4.28 61.42 -14.71
C MET A 32 4.14 62.86 -14.23
N GLN A 33 5.07 63.39 -13.43
CA GLN A 33 5.02 64.82 -13.03
C GLN A 33 5.03 65.78 -14.23
N ASN A 34 5.88 65.52 -15.24
CA ASN A 34 5.97 66.34 -16.46
C ASN A 34 5.88 65.43 -17.70
N PRO A 35 4.68 65.18 -18.26
CA PRO A 35 4.52 64.34 -19.45
C PRO A 35 4.95 65.10 -20.72
N ASP A 36 5.84 64.51 -21.53
CA ASP A 36 6.30 65.08 -22.80
C ASP A 36 5.77 64.29 -23.99
N PHE A 37 4.79 64.87 -24.69
CA PHE A 37 4.11 64.28 -25.85
C PHE A 37 4.83 64.51 -27.18
N ASN A 38 5.96 65.23 -27.22
CA ASN A 38 6.63 65.67 -28.44
C ASN A 38 7.89 64.84 -28.79
N THR A 39 8.28 63.88 -27.95
CA THR A 39 9.47 63.02 -28.18
C THR A 39 9.22 61.95 -29.26
N GLY A 40 10.24 61.40 -29.94
CA GLY A 40 10.02 60.33 -30.93
C GLY A 40 9.54 59.01 -30.29
N LEU A 41 8.80 58.16 -31.05
CA LEU A 41 8.17 56.92 -30.58
C LEU A 41 9.11 55.99 -29.77
N PHE A 42 10.35 55.83 -30.22
CA PHE A 42 11.37 55.02 -29.52
C PHE A 42 11.85 55.62 -28.19
N LYS A 43 11.89 56.95 -28.09
CA LYS A 43 12.30 57.64 -26.86
C LYS A 43 11.16 57.61 -25.82
N ARG A 44 9.90 57.61 -26.27
CA ARG A 44 8.70 57.43 -25.41
C ARG A 44 8.63 56.03 -24.81
N LEU A 45 8.87 54.98 -25.62
CA LEU A 45 8.91 53.59 -25.15
C LEU A 45 9.90 53.34 -24.00
N LEU A 46 10.94 54.17 -23.87
CA LEU A 46 11.94 54.10 -22.80
C LEU A 46 11.65 55.01 -21.60
N THR A 47 10.71 55.96 -21.71
CA THR A 47 10.41 56.97 -20.68
C THR A 47 9.04 56.78 -20.01
N VAL A 48 8.11 56.05 -20.62
CA VAL A 48 6.82 55.73 -20.01
C VAL A 48 7.05 54.86 -18.78
N THR A 49 6.82 55.42 -17.60
CA THR A 49 6.94 54.70 -16.34
C THR A 49 5.62 54.01 -16.04
N VAL A 50 5.59 52.69 -16.22
CA VAL A 50 4.40 51.88 -15.91
C VAL A 50 4.33 51.68 -14.39
N PRO A 51 3.23 52.07 -13.72
CA PRO A 51 3.12 51.98 -12.27
C PRO A 51 3.05 50.52 -11.82
N THR A 52 3.89 50.16 -10.87
CA THR A 52 3.82 48.88 -10.16
C THR A 52 2.73 48.89 -9.09
N GLU A 53 2.44 50.08 -8.55
CA GLU A 53 1.42 50.30 -7.53
C GLU A 53 0.68 51.61 -7.82
N TRP A 54 -0.65 51.57 -7.74
CA TRP A 54 -1.52 52.71 -7.89
C TRP A 54 -1.78 53.35 -6.55
N HIS A 55 -1.70 54.68 -6.52
CA HIS A 55 -2.06 55.45 -5.34
C HIS A 55 -3.35 56.21 -5.57
N PHE A 56 -4.26 56.02 -4.65
CA PHE A 56 -5.60 56.56 -4.69
C PHE A 56 -5.76 57.57 -3.54
N PRO A 57 -5.88 58.87 -3.85
CA PRO A 57 -6.18 59.90 -2.86
C PRO A 57 -7.46 59.58 -2.08
N HIS A 58 -7.46 59.76 -0.74
CA HIS A 58 -8.58 59.37 0.12
C HIS A 58 -8.81 60.28 1.35
N GLN A 59 -8.24 61.48 1.44
CA GLN A 59 -8.35 62.28 2.67
C GLN A 59 -9.71 62.97 2.83
N ASN A 60 -10.42 63.21 1.73
CA ASN A 60 -11.71 63.91 1.72
C ASN A 60 -12.61 63.40 0.57
N ASN A 61 -13.86 63.86 0.51
CA ASN A 61 -14.81 63.41 -0.52
C ASN A 61 -14.34 63.71 -1.96
N SER A 62 -13.64 64.83 -2.19
CA SER A 62 -13.09 65.17 -3.51
C SER A 62 -11.98 64.22 -3.91
N ASP A 63 -11.15 63.78 -2.96
CA ASP A 63 -10.12 62.78 -3.19
C ASP A 63 -10.72 61.42 -3.56
N VAL A 64 -11.77 60.99 -2.85
CA VAL A 64 -12.48 59.73 -3.13
C VAL A 64 -13.12 59.75 -4.52
N GLU A 65 -13.78 60.85 -4.90
CA GLU A 65 -14.35 61.01 -6.24
C GLU A 65 -13.28 61.03 -7.34
N CYS A 66 -12.13 61.68 -7.08
CA CYS A 66 -10.98 61.65 -7.97
C CYS A 66 -10.46 60.22 -8.18
N SER A 67 -10.33 59.45 -7.09
CA SER A 67 -9.91 58.05 -7.16
C SER A 67 -10.89 57.16 -7.90
N LYS A 68 -12.19 57.39 -7.75
CA LYS A 68 -13.23 56.65 -8.50
C LYS A 68 -13.08 56.82 -10.01
N ARG A 69 -12.93 58.07 -10.46
CA ARG A 69 -12.68 58.40 -11.88
C ARG A 69 -11.38 57.79 -12.40
N LEU A 70 -10.32 57.82 -11.58
CA LEU A 70 -9.05 57.18 -11.93
C LEU A 70 -9.22 55.65 -12.11
N ILE A 71 -9.93 54.99 -11.18
CA ILE A 71 -10.21 53.55 -11.25
C ILE A 71 -10.96 53.19 -12.53
N ASP A 72 -11.97 53.97 -12.92
CA ASP A 72 -12.72 53.72 -14.15
C ASP A 72 -11.80 53.74 -15.39
N ILE A 73 -10.88 54.71 -15.49
CA ILE A 73 -9.90 54.78 -16.58
C ILE A 73 -8.92 53.61 -16.53
N ILE A 74 -8.43 53.25 -15.33
CA ILE A 74 -7.54 52.09 -15.19
C ILE A 74 -8.20 50.82 -15.72
N ILE A 75 -9.44 50.55 -15.27
CA ILE A 75 -10.17 49.33 -15.62
C ILE A 75 -10.54 49.27 -17.09
N HIS A 76 -11.03 50.38 -17.67
CA HIS A 76 -11.63 50.37 -18.99
C HIS A 76 -10.67 50.74 -20.13
N ASP A 77 -9.64 51.54 -19.85
CA ASP A 77 -8.71 52.02 -20.88
C ASP A 77 -7.30 51.44 -20.71
N LEU A 78 -6.78 51.39 -19.49
CA LEU A 78 -5.36 51.05 -19.27
C LEU A 78 -5.12 49.54 -19.18
N ILE A 79 -5.94 48.78 -18.44
CA ILE A 79 -5.80 47.32 -18.34
C ILE A 79 -5.85 46.65 -19.73
N PRO A 80 -6.82 46.95 -20.62
CA PRO A 80 -6.87 46.36 -21.96
C PRO A 80 -5.65 46.70 -22.82
N ALA A 81 -5.04 47.88 -22.63
CA ALA A 81 -3.86 48.31 -23.37
C ALA A 81 -2.54 47.76 -22.81
N TYR A 82 -2.50 47.42 -21.53
CA TYR A 82 -1.29 47.01 -20.80
C TYR A 82 -1.43 45.64 -20.11
N ILE A 83 -2.09 44.68 -20.77
CA ILE A 83 -2.47 43.37 -20.21
C ILE A 83 -1.33 42.68 -19.46
N LYS A 84 -0.13 42.63 -20.04
CA LYS A 84 1.02 41.94 -19.43
C LYS A 84 1.44 42.61 -18.12
N GLN A 85 1.53 43.93 -18.11
CA GLN A 85 1.95 44.72 -16.96
C GLN A 85 0.86 44.76 -15.89
N SER A 86 -0.41 44.93 -16.29
CA SER A 86 -1.53 44.95 -15.36
C SER A 86 -1.68 43.63 -14.61
N LEU A 87 -1.43 42.49 -15.26
CA LEU A 87 -1.40 41.17 -14.63
C LEU A 87 -0.20 40.97 -13.71
N ASN A 88 0.97 41.50 -14.07
CA ASN A 88 2.19 41.39 -13.24
C ASN A 88 2.12 42.26 -11.99
N TYR A 89 1.41 43.37 -12.06
CA TYR A 89 1.30 44.36 -10.98
C TYR A 89 -0.08 44.40 -10.35
N TYR A 90 -0.98 43.46 -10.66
CA TYR A 90 -2.27 43.28 -9.99
C TYR A 90 -3.15 44.53 -10.00
N TRP A 91 -3.17 45.27 -11.12
CA TRP A 91 -3.86 46.56 -11.20
C TRP A 91 -5.35 46.45 -10.89
N TYR A 92 -5.99 45.39 -11.35
CA TYR A 92 -7.42 45.19 -11.14
C TYR A 92 -7.74 44.94 -9.67
N GLU A 93 -6.93 44.11 -9.01
CA GLU A 93 -7.03 43.81 -7.59
C GLU A 93 -6.80 45.05 -6.72
N GLN A 94 -5.82 45.89 -7.08
CA GLN A 94 -5.59 47.17 -6.40
C GLN A 94 -6.81 48.10 -6.51
N CYS A 95 -7.40 48.21 -7.70
CA CYS A 95 -8.63 48.97 -7.91
C CYS A 95 -9.78 48.44 -7.05
N ILE A 96 -10.08 47.13 -7.10
CA ILE A 96 -11.17 46.53 -6.32
C ILE A 96 -10.94 46.74 -4.82
N ASN A 97 -9.74 46.45 -4.32
CA ASN A 97 -9.44 46.58 -2.89
C ASN A 97 -9.70 48.01 -2.38
N TYR A 98 -9.31 49.01 -3.17
CA TYR A 98 -9.60 50.40 -2.87
C TYR A 98 -11.12 50.70 -2.94
N SER A 99 -11.80 50.26 -3.99
CA SER A 99 -13.25 50.42 -4.16
C SER A 99 -14.04 49.90 -2.96
N LEU A 100 -13.73 48.68 -2.53
CA LEU A 100 -14.38 48.04 -1.40
C LEU A 100 -14.10 48.71 -0.06
N LYS A 101 -13.05 49.53 0.04
CA LYS A 101 -12.70 50.23 1.28
C LYS A 101 -13.41 51.58 1.40
N TYR A 102 -13.53 52.32 0.30
CA TYR A 102 -13.93 53.73 0.36
C TYR A 102 -15.28 54.07 -0.27
N PHE A 103 -15.81 53.28 -1.22
CA PHE A 103 -17.07 53.65 -1.88
C PHE A 103 -18.05 52.49 -2.09
N GLU A 104 -17.60 51.26 -2.29
CA GLU A 104 -18.46 50.07 -2.41
C GLU A 104 -18.30 49.13 -1.22
N GLN A 105 -18.59 49.62 -0.02
CA GLN A 105 -18.35 48.85 1.22
C GLN A 105 -19.25 47.62 1.36
N ASN A 106 -20.46 47.66 0.78
CA ASN A 106 -21.45 46.58 0.81
C ASN A 106 -21.96 46.27 -0.61
N PRO A 107 -21.12 45.66 -1.48
CA PRO A 107 -21.53 45.27 -2.82
C PRO A 107 -22.64 44.21 -2.76
N SER A 108 -23.59 44.29 -3.68
CA SER A 108 -24.59 43.22 -3.87
C SER A 108 -23.94 41.95 -4.43
N GLN A 109 -24.61 40.79 -4.29
CA GLN A 109 -24.10 39.52 -4.83
C GLN A 109 -23.80 39.60 -6.33
N TYR A 110 -24.65 40.28 -7.10
CA TYR A 110 -24.44 40.50 -8.53
C TYR A 110 -23.15 41.28 -8.82
N GLN A 111 -22.81 42.27 -7.99
CA GLN A 111 -21.56 43.00 -8.13
C GLN A 111 -20.36 42.13 -7.76
N ILE A 112 -20.46 41.34 -6.69
CA ILE A 112 -19.42 40.38 -6.28
C ILE A 112 -19.15 39.39 -7.42
N GLU A 113 -20.18 38.80 -8.03
CA GLU A 113 -20.04 37.86 -9.14
C GLU A 113 -19.34 38.48 -10.35
N LYS A 114 -19.66 39.74 -10.68
CA LYS A 114 -18.96 40.48 -11.74
C LYS A 114 -17.49 40.74 -11.40
N TYR A 115 -17.17 41.01 -10.14
CA TYR A 115 -15.79 41.14 -9.70
C TYR A 115 -15.04 39.81 -9.80
N ILE A 116 -15.63 38.73 -9.29
CA ILE A 116 -15.08 37.37 -9.33
C ILE A 116 -14.81 36.95 -10.78
N GLU A 117 -15.74 37.18 -11.71
CA GLU A 117 -15.58 36.77 -13.10
C GLU A 117 -14.32 37.36 -13.73
N ARG A 118 -14.02 38.64 -13.47
CA ARG A 118 -12.78 39.28 -13.93
C ARG A 118 -11.54 38.84 -13.13
N LEU A 119 -11.70 38.50 -11.85
CA LEU A 119 -10.58 37.98 -11.03
C LEU A 119 -10.11 36.60 -11.48
N LYS A 120 -10.93 35.82 -12.21
CA LYS A 120 -10.53 34.52 -12.79
C LYS A 120 -9.36 34.67 -13.77
N ASP A 121 -9.33 35.75 -14.54
CA ASP A 121 -8.25 36.05 -15.50
C ASP A 121 -6.97 36.59 -14.83
N CYS A 122 -7.05 36.96 -13.55
CA CYS A 122 -5.95 37.53 -12.79
C CYS A 122 -5.02 36.44 -12.23
N LYS A 123 -3.72 36.74 -12.18
CA LYS A 123 -2.71 35.85 -11.58
C LYS A 123 -2.99 35.66 -10.09
N ASN A 124 -2.66 34.47 -9.58
CA ASN A 124 -2.78 34.19 -8.15
C ASN A 124 -1.81 35.08 -7.36
N ASN A 125 -2.34 35.75 -6.34
CA ASN A 125 -1.60 36.65 -5.46
C ASN A 125 -2.38 36.89 -4.17
N SER A 126 -1.70 37.35 -3.12
CA SER A 126 -2.30 37.56 -1.80
C SER A 126 -3.40 38.63 -1.76
N LEU A 127 -3.36 39.62 -2.66
CA LEU A 127 -4.38 40.68 -2.72
C LEU A 127 -5.69 40.13 -3.28
N LYS A 128 -5.63 39.31 -4.34
CA LYS A 128 -6.78 38.55 -4.85
C LYS A 128 -7.41 37.70 -3.74
N THR A 129 -6.62 36.91 -3.01
CA THR A 129 -7.12 36.10 -1.88
C THR A 129 -7.79 36.96 -0.81
N THR A 130 -7.22 38.11 -0.47
CA THR A 130 -7.78 39.05 0.53
C THR A 130 -9.15 39.59 0.07
N ILE A 131 -9.28 39.94 -1.20
CA ILE A 131 -10.53 40.42 -1.80
C ILE A 131 -11.60 39.32 -1.76
N LEU A 132 -11.25 38.10 -2.18
CA LEU A 132 -12.18 36.96 -2.17
C LEU A 132 -12.64 36.61 -0.75
N ARG A 133 -11.74 36.68 0.24
CA ARG A 133 -12.08 36.53 1.66
C ARG A 133 -13.07 37.59 2.11
N LYS A 134 -12.87 38.85 1.69
CA LYS A 134 -13.80 39.93 1.97
C LYS A 134 -15.17 39.69 1.34
N PHE A 135 -15.22 39.18 0.10
CA PHE A 135 -16.49 38.83 -0.55
C PHE A 135 -17.25 37.74 0.19
N LYS A 136 -16.57 36.66 0.63
CA LYS A 136 -17.21 35.64 1.47
C LYS A 136 -17.76 36.23 2.77
N ILE A 137 -17.02 37.10 3.44
CA ILE A 137 -17.47 37.74 4.71
C ILE A 137 -18.70 38.61 4.48
N LEU A 138 -18.70 39.41 3.40
CA LEU A 138 -19.81 40.32 3.08
C LEU A 138 -21.05 39.56 2.64
N ASN A 139 -20.89 38.46 1.90
CA ASN A 139 -21.99 37.62 1.48
C ASN A 139 -21.59 36.12 1.55
N PRO A 140 -21.90 35.44 2.68
CA PRO A 140 -21.58 34.03 2.87
C PRO A 140 -22.50 33.14 2.02
N CYS A 141 -22.01 32.71 0.86
CA CYS A 141 -22.69 31.72 0.01
C CYS A 141 -21.67 30.70 -0.52
N VAL A 142 -22.15 29.53 -0.96
CA VAL A 142 -21.28 28.44 -1.43
C VAL A 142 -20.44 28.86 -2.62
N ASN A 143 -20.98 29.63 -3.57
CA ASN A 143 -20.21 30.11 -4.72
C ASN A 143 -19.01 30.97 -4.30
N ASN A 144 -19.20 31.90 -3.35
CA ASN A 144 -18.12 32.76 -2.87
C ASN A 144 -17.07 31.96 -2.07
N ALA A 145 -17.51 30.98 -1.28
CA ALA A 145 -16.61 30.08 -0.56
C ALA A 145 -15.81 29.18 -1.52
N LEU A 146 -16.45 28.66 -2.57
CA LEU A 146 -15.80 27.77 -3.54
C LEU A 146 -14.70 28.50 -4.33
N VAL A 147 -14.99 29.72 -4.80
CA VAL A 147 -13.99 30.55 -5.49
C VAL A 147 -12.81 30.88 -4.58
N LEU A 148 -13.08 31.16 -3.29
CA LEU A 148 -12.03 31.38 -2.30
C LEU A 148 -11.21 30.11 -2.05
N ALA A 149 -11.85 28.94 -1.93
CA ALA A 149 -11.18 27.66 -1.75
C ALA A 149 -10.21 27.36 -2.90
N GLN A 150 -10.67 27.54 -4.14
CA GLN A 150 -9.88 27.33 -5.35
C GLN A 150 -8.70 28.31 -5.43
N ASP A 151 -8.90 29.59 -5.07
CA ASP A 151 -7.80 30.57 -5.02
C ASP A 151 -6.78 30.23 -3.92
N CYS A 152 -7.24 29.85 -2.72
CA CYS A 152 -6.37 29.38 -1.64
C CYS A 152 -5.54 28.15 -2.09
N LYS A 153 -6.17 27.17 -2.72
CA LYS A 153 -5.50 25.99 -3.30
C LYS A 153 -4.41 26.40 -4.30
N ASN A 154 -4.76 27.28 -5.24
CA ASN A 154 -3.82 27.73 -6.27
C ASN A 154 -2.64 28.54 -5.71
N ASN A 155 -2.80 29.16 -4.54
CA ASN A 155 -1.75 29.83 -3.77
C ASN A 155 -1.07 28.89 -2.75
N GLN A 156 -1.36 27.59 -2.76
CA GLN A 156 -0.83 26.59 -1.82
C GLN A 156 -1.16 26.88 -0.33
N LEU A 157 -2.23 27.64 -0.08
CA LEU A 157 -2.76 27.92 1.24
C LEU A 157 -3.71 26.78 1.67
N TRP A 158 -3.15 25.57 1.83
CA TRP A 158 -3.93 24.33 1.95
C TRP A 158 -4.92 24.34 3.11
N SER A 159 -4.51 24.82 4.29
CA SER A 159 -5.39 24.89 5.47
C SER A 159 -6.58 25.84 5.25
N ASP A 160 -6.35 26.98 4.60
CA ASP A 160 -7.42 27.92 4.28
C ASP A 160 -8.37 27.30 3.23
N ALA A 161 -7.85 26.63 2.20
CA ALA A 161 -8.68 25.94 1.22
C ALA A 161 -9.54 24.83 1.85
N ILE A 162 -8.95 24.01 2.73
CA ILE A 162 -9.64 22.94 3.45
C ILE A 162 -10.77 23.50 4.32
N TRP A 163 -10.52 24.59 5.06
CA TRP A 163 -11.54 25.26 5.87
C TRP A 163 -12.74 25.70 5.04
N GLU A 164 -12.48 26.23 3.85
CA GLU A 164 -13.51 26.67 2.92
C GLU A 164 -14.34 25.49 2.39
N TYR A 165 -13.71 24.40 1.96
CA TYR A 165 -14.42 23.18 1.55
C TYR A 165 -15.24 22.56 2.68
N GLN A 166 -14.71 22.53 3.90
CA GLN A 166 -15.43 22.06 5.09
C GLN A 166 -16.67 22.91 5.36
N TRP A 167 -16.55 24.24 5.23
CA TRP A 167 -17.69 25.14 5.38
C TRP A 167 -18.78 24.86 4.35
N ILE A 168 -18.41 24.59 3.09
CA ILE A 168 -19.36 24.21 2.02
C ILE A 168 -20.09 22.92 2.37
N LEU A 169 -19.36 21.89 2.81
CA LEU A 169 -19.95 20.60 3.22
C LEU A 169 -20.91 20.75 4.41
N GLN A 170 -20.64 21.68 5.34
CA GLN A 170 -21.55 21.99 6.45
C GLN A 170 -22.86 22.64 5.99
N GLN A 171 -22.87 23.33 4.84
CA GLN A 171 -24.11 23.87 4.24
C GLN A 171 -24.98 22.78 3.58
N GLN A 172 -24.58 21.51 3.64
CA GLN A 172 -25.24 20.37 2.99
C GLN A 172 -25.34 20.50 1.47
N GLU A 173 -24.51 21.33 0.84
CA GLU A 173 -24.39 21.39 -0.62
C GLU A 173 -23.45 20.30 -1.13
N SER A 174 -23.84 19.66 -2.24
CA SER A 174 -23.05 18.63 -2.89
C SER A 174 -21.89 19.25 -3.67
N LEU A 175 -20.66 18.85 -3.37
CA LEU A 175 -19.49 19.15 -4.19
C LEU A 175 -19.58 18.40 -5.53
N THR A 176 -19.13 19.03 -6.62
CA THR A 176 -18.95 18.32 -7.89
C THR A 176 -17.76 17.36 -7.79
N SER A 177 -17.64 16.40 -8.73
CA SER A 177 -16.49 15.50 -8.75
C SER A 177 -15.16 16.26 -8.82
N GLU A 178 -15.10 17.37 -9.56
CA GLU A 178 -13.88 18.19 -9.68
C GLU A 178 -13.54 18.89 -8.35
N ASP A 179 -14.55 19.42 -7.66
CA ASP A 179 -14.37 20.04 -6.35
C ASP A 179 -13.88 19.02 -5.31
N VAL A 180 -14.35 17.77 -5.40
CA VAL A 180 -13.85 16.69 -4.54
C VAL A 180 -12.39 16.35 -4.85
N LEU A 181 -11.98 16.35 -6.13
CA LEU A 181 -10.56 16.14 -6.49
C LEU A 181 -9.70 17.28 -5.93
N ASP A 182 -10.15 18.53 -6.05
CA ASP A 182 -9.47 19.70 -5.51
C ASP A 182 -9.36 19.65 -3.98
N PHE A 183 -10.44 19.30 -3.30
CA PHE A 183 -10.45 19.17 -1.86
C PHE A 183 -9.51 18.04 -1.39
N SER A 184 -9.55 16.89 -2.07
CA SER A 184 -8.67 15.76 -1.80
C SER A 184 -7.21 16.12 -2.02
N GLU A 185 -6.88 16.88 -3.07
CA GLU A 185 -5.52 17.38 -3.29
C GLU A 185 -5.06 18.33 -2.18
N CYS A 186 -5.93 19.21 -1.68
CA CYS A 186 -5.60 20.08 -0.56
C CYS A 186 -5.25 19.28 0.70
N LEU A 187 -6.09 18.28 1.04
CA LEU A 187 -5.86 17.37 2.16
C LEU A 187 -4.51 16.65 2.01
N LEU A 188 -4.28 16.01 0.87
CA LEU A 188 -3.04 15.25 0.59
C LEU A 188 -1.80 16.13 0.49
N SER A 189 -1.95 17.43 0.25
CA SER A 189 -0.83 18.39 0.20
C SER A 189 -0.53 18.99 1.56
N ARG A 190 -1.54 19.17 2.41
CA ARG A 190 -1.34 19.53 3.83
C ARG A 190 -0.73 18.36 4.62
N ASN A 191 -1.20 17.14 4.35
CA ASN A 191 -0.72 15.89 4.94
C ASN A 191 -0.55 15.96 6.47
N ASN A 192 -1.62 16.32 7.17
CA ASN A 192 -1.65 16.43 8.62
C ASN A 192 -2.87 15.68 9.18
N TYR A 193 -3.23 15.93 10.44
CA TYR A 193 -4.49 15.49 11.02
C TYR A 193 -5.66 16.31 10.46
N TYR A 194 -6.70 15.61 10.01
CA TYR A 194 -7.97 16.24 9.61
C TYR A 194 -8.76 16.65 10.86
N ASN A 195 -8.83 15.75 11.84
CA ASN A 195 -9.38 15.93 13.17
C ASN A 195 -8.68 14.98 14.16
N ASP A 196 -9.19 14.87 15.39
CA ASP A 196 -8.60 14.00 16.44
C ASP A 196 -8.67 12.50 16.12
N GLU A 197 -9.50 12.08 15.16
CA GLU A 197 -9.79 10.68 14.86
C GLU A 197 -9.19 10.22 13.52
N CYS A 198 -8.92 11.11 12.57
CA CYS A 198 -8.44 10.75 11.24
C CYS A 198 -7.44 11.75 10.64
N THR A 199 -6.55 11.21 9.80
CA THR A 199 -5.60 11.97 9.01
C THR A 199 -6.25 12.55 7.75
N ASP A 200 -5.58 13.55 7.16
CA ASP A 200 -5.94 14.10 5.85
C ASP A 200 -5.95 13.04 4.75
N ALA A 201 -4.99 12.10 4.78
CA ALA A 201 -4.90 11.05 3.79
C ALA A 201 -6.07 10.07 3.87
N GLN A 202 -6.48 9.68 5.09
CA GLN A 202 -7.67 8.84 5.31
C GLN A 202 -8.94 9.58 4.86
N MET A 203 -9.09 10.85 5.21
CA MET A 203 -10.25 11.65 4.80
C MET A 203 -10.32 11.85 3.28
N ALA A 204 -9.19 12.13 2.64
CA ALA A 204 -9.11 12.23 1.18
C ALA A 204 -9.49 10.90 0.51
N LEU A 205 -8.97 9.77 1.00
CA LEU A 205 -9.33 8.45 0.47
C LEU A 205 -10.85 8.20 0.57
N TYR A 206 -11.47 8.57 1.69
CA TYR A 206 -12.92 8.45 1.86
C TYR A 206 -13.71 9.22 0.80
N PHE A 207 -13.38 10.50 0.57
CA PHE A 207 -14.06 11.30 -0.45
C PHE A 207 -13.84 10.75 -1.86
N LEU A 208 -12.62 10.29 -2.16
CA LEU A 208 -12.29 9.67 -3.45
C LEU A 208 -13.05 8.36 -3.66
N LEU A 209 -13.19 7.52 -2.65
CA LEU A 209 -13.94 6.25 -2.77
C LEU A 209 -15.45 6.46 -2.94
N ASN A 210 -15.98 7.59 -2.46
CA ASN A 210 -17.38 7.97 -2.62
C ASN A 210 -17.63 8.85 -3.86
N THR A 211 -16.59 9.08 -4.67
CA THR A 211 -16.67 9.83 -5.93
C THR A 211 -16.37 8.92 -7.12
N SER A 212 -17.17 9.02 -8.17
CA SER A 212 -16.93 8.33 -9.43
C SER A 212 -16.27 9.28 -10.43
N SER A 213 -15.08 8.92 -10.92
CA SER A 213 -14.36 9.64 -11.97
C SER A 213 -13.48 8.71 -12.78
N THR A 214 -13.36 8.96 -14.08
CA THR A 214 -12.45 8.23 -15.00
C THR A 214 -11.18 9.03 -15.30
N GLN A 215 -11.02 10.21 -14.69
CA GLN A 215 -9.85 11.05 -14.91
C GLN A 215 -8.57 10.40 -14.35
N GLU A 216 -7.44 10.54 -15.04
CA GLU A 216 -6.14 10.05 -14.56
C GLU A 216 -5.78 10.63 -13.19
N ARG A 217 -6.09 11.92 -12.98
CA ARG A 217 -5.91 12.65 -11.71
C ARG A 217 -6.59 11.93 -10.53
N TYR A 218 -7.76 11.35 -10.73
CA TYR A 218 -8.49 10.62 -9.69
C TYR A 218 -7.70 9.41 -9.20
N ASN A 219 -7.14 8.61 -10.12
CA ASN A 219 -6.33 7.45 -9.77
C ASN A 219 -5.02 7.86 -9.09
N LEU A 220 -4.38 8.94 -9.55
CA LEU A 220 -3.17 9.49 -8.94
C LEU A 220 -3.41 9.93 -7.49
N LEU A 221 -4.53 10.61 -7.22
CA LEU A 221 -4.87 11.04 -5.87
C LEU A 221 -5.19 9.86 -4.95
N LYS A 222 -5.89 8.82 -5.43
CA LYS A 222 -6.11 7.59 -4.66
C LYS A 222 -4.80 6.90 -4.30
N TYR A 223 -3.91 6.74 -5.27
CA TYR A 223 -2.60 6.16 -5.06
C TYR A 223 -1.78 6.98 -4.05
N LYS A 224 -1.80 8.32 -4.16
CA LYS A 224 -1.15 9.21 -3.19
C LYS A 224 -1.75 9.09 -1.79
N ALA A 225 -3.09 9.01 -1.67
CA ALA A 225 -3.76 8.82 -0.40
C ALA A 225 -3.36 7.52 0.28
N VAL A 226 -3.42 6.39 -0.44
CA VAL A 226 -2.95 5.10 0.09
C VAL A 226 -1.48 5.18 0.52
N THR A 227 -0.63 5.78 -0.31
CA THR A 227 0.81 5.91 0.00
C THR A 227 1.07 6.68 1.30
N LEU A 228 0.29 7.72 1.58
CA LEU A 228 0.42 8.52 2.80
C LEU A 228 -0.18 7.84 4.04
N ILE A 229 -1.05 6.84 3.86
CA ILE A 229 -1.64 6.05 4.97
C ILE A 229 -0.68 4.95 5.41
N LEU A 230 0.06 4.35 4.48
CA LEU A 230 0.83 3.14 4.73
C LEU A 230 2.27 3.43 5.22
N PRO A 231 2.88 2.52 6.00
CA PRO A 231 4.28 2.60 6.41
C PRO A 231 5.27 2.54 5.24
N ASP A 232 6.39 3.25 5.35
CA ASP A 232 7.43 3.35 4.31
C ASP A 232 7.99 1.98 3.87
N ASP A 233 8.09 1.01 4.78
CA ASP A 233 8.64 -0.32 4.48
C ASP A 233 7.67 -1.23 3.72
N ILE A 234 6.35 -0.99 3.83
CA ILE A 234 5.36 -1.57 2.94
C ILE A 234 5.49 -0.93 1.55
N ILE A 235 5.58 0.40 1.48
CA ILE A 235 5.71 1.14 0.21
C ILE A 235 7.00 0.76 -0.54
N ALA A 236 8.11 0.56 0.17
CA ALA A 236 9.40 0.19 -0.41
C ALA A 236 9.35 -1.16 -1.16
N LYS A 237 8.38 -2.04 -0.84
CA LYS A 237 8.22 -3.36 -1.48
C LYS A 237 7.45 -3.33 -2.80
N ARG A 238 6.92 -2.17 -3.22
CA ARG A 238 6.28 -1.99 -4.54
C ARG A 238 7.21 -2.31 -5.72
N GLY A 239 8.53 -2.33 -5.47
CA GLY A 239 9.55 -2.34 -6.51
C GLY A 239 9.78 -0.93 -7.08
N GLU A 240 10.96 -0.70 -7.67
CA GLU A 240 11.16 0.53 -8.43
C GLU A 240 10.34 0.42 -9.72
N SER A 241 9.42 1.35 -9.92
CA SER A 241 8.44 1.35 -10.99
C SER A 241 8.98 0.83 -12.33
N THR A 242 8.12 0.08 -13.02
CA THR A 242 8.11 -0.15 -14.46
C THR A 242 7.99 1.15 -15.26
N ASN A 243 8.91 2.10 -15.02
CA ASN A 243 9.30 3.07 -16.01
C ASN A 243 10.04 2.28 -17.08
N ILE A 244 9.33 1.92 -18.14
CA ILE A 244 9.83 1.24 -19.33
C ILE A 244 11.14 1.91 -19.84
N PHE A 245 11.31 3.21 -19.59
CA PHE A 245 12.50 4.01 -19.92
C PHE A 245 13.66 3.93 -18.90
N ALA A 246 13.43 3.63 -17.62
CA ALA A 246 14.47 3.47 -16.62
C ALA A 246 15.15 2.08 -16.72
N ASP A 247 14.38 1.05 -17.06
CA ASP A 247 14.89 -0.31 -17.28
C ASP A 247 15.80 -0.41 -18.53
N MET A 248 15.52 0.38 -19.56
CA MET A 248 16.34 0.46 -20.78
C MET A 248 17.77 0.96 -20.49
N GLY A 249 17.92 1.91 -19.56
CA GLY A 249 19.24 2.46 -19.17
C GLY A 249 20.10 1.51 -18.34
N ARG A 250 19.48 0.60 -17.56
CA ARG A 250 20.19 -0.36 -16.69
C ARG A 250 20.53 -1.67 -17.42
N SER A 251 19.69 -2.11 -18.34
CA SER A 251 19.95 -3.25 -19.22
C SER A 251 21.24 -3.05 -20.03
N LEU A 252 21.47 -1.84 -20.55
CA LEU A 252 22.69 -1.46 -21.28
C LEU A 252 23.99 -1.59 -20.45
N ASN A 253 23.93 -1.42 -19.13
CA ASN A 253 25.09 -1.60 -18.24
C ASN A 253 25.44 -3.08 -17.99
N HIS A 254 24.52 -4.01 -18.24
CA HIS A 254 24.78 -5.45 -18.14
C HIS A 254 25.27 -6.08 -19.45
N VAL A 255 24.95 -5.47 -20.60
CA VAL A 255 25.52 -5.85 -21.91
C VAL A 255 27.05 -5.76 -21.90
N GLY A 256 27.64 -4.87 -21.09
CA GLY A 256 29.08 -4.74 -20.92
C GLY A 256 29.79 -5.93 -20.25
N LYS A 257 29.07 -6.92 -19.70
CA LYS A 257 29.66 -8.12 -19.08
C LYS A 257 29.48 -9.41 -19.88
N SER A 258 28.69 -9.44 -20.96
CA SER A 258 28.51 -10.63 -21.81
C SER A 258 29.55 -10.72 -22.95
N ILE A 259 30.78 -10.23 -22.74
CA ILE A 259 31.87 -10.21 -23.75
C ILE A 259 32.32 -11.65 -24.15
N GLY A 260 31.81 -12.70 -23.50
CA GLY A 260 32.04 -14.09 -23.89
C GLY A 260 31.49 -14.47 -25.28
N SER A 261 30.46 -13.78 -25.78
CA SER A 261 29.88 -14.06 -27.11
C SER A 261 30.71 -13.52 -28.27
N VAL A 262 31.57 -12.53 -28.04
CA VAL A 262 32.46 -11.95 -29.06
C VAL A 262 33.54 -12.94 -29.52
N PHE A 263 33.75 -14.04 -28.78
CA PHE A 263 34.71 -15.10 -29.09
C PHE A 263 34.09 -16.50 -29.35
N GLY A 264 32.77 -16.59 -29.54
CA GLY A 264 32.12 -17.81 -30.08
C GLY A 264 32.06 -19.03 -29.16
N GLY A 265 32.21 -18.88 -27.84
CA GLY A 265 32.04 -19.97 -26.88
C GLY A 265 30.62 -20.06 -26.31
N ARG A 266 30.08 -21.28 -26.11
CA ARG A 266 28.84 -21.49 -25.33
C ARG A 266 29.01 -20.94 -23.89
N GLU A 267 27.95 -20.29 -23.38
CA GLU A 267 27.91 -19.75 -22.03
C GLU A 267 27.80 -20.86 -20.99
N SER A 268 28.57 -20.74 -19.90
CA SER A 268 28.56 -21.68 -18.78
C SER A 268 27.94 -21.11 -17.51
N GLU A 269 27.71 -19.80 -17.45
CA GLU A 269 27.12 -19.12 -16.30
C GLU A 269 25.61 -19.02 -16.42
N ILE A 270 24.90 -19.20 -15.30
CA ILE A 270 23.46 -18.99 -15.23
C ILE A 270 23.22 -17.47 -15.10
N PRO A 271 22.38 -16.85 -15.95
CA PRO A 271 22.12 -15.42 -15.88
C PRO A 271 21.57 -14.97 -14.53
N TYR A 272 22.17 -13.93 -13.94
CA TYR A 272 21.72 -13.36 -12.67
C TYR A 272 22.11 -11.90 -12.52
N SER A 273 21.15 -11.08 -12.09
CA SER A 273 21.37 -9.69 -11.72
C SER A 273 20.68 -9.38 -10.40
N LYS A 274 21.49 -9.23 -9.35
CA LYS A 274 21.03 -8.82 -8.02
C LYS A 274 20.21 -7.53 -8.07
N GLY A 275 20.63 -6.55 -8.90
CA GLY A 275 19.92 -5.28 -9.03
C GLY A 275 18.55 -5.42 -9.68
N ILE A 276 18.42 -6.24 -10.73
CA ILE A 276 17.14 -6.48 -11.40
C ILE A 276 16.17 -7.21 -10.46
N ILE A 277 16.65 -8.25 -9.76
CA ILE A 277 15.84 -9.05 -8.83
C ILE A 277 15.42 -8.22 -7.62
N ALA A 278 16.31 -7.42 -7.05
CA ALA A 278 16.00 -6.56 -5.89
C ALA A 278 14.96 -5.47 -6.20
N ASN A 279 14.75 -5.13 -7.47
CA ASN A 279 13.75 -4.16 -7.91
C ASN A 279 12.40 -4.78 -8.25
N ALA A 280 12.27 -6.12 -8.19
CA ALA A 280 10.99 -6.77 -8.43
C ALA A 280 9.99 -6.45 -7.29
N PRO A 281 8.70 -6.26 -7.60
CA PRO A 281 7.67 -6.14 -6.57
C PRO A 281 7.63 -7.39 -5.67
N ILE A 282 7.40 -7.20 -4.37
CA ILE A 282 7.39 -8.29 -3.38
C ILE A 282 5.97 -8.46 -2.85
N LEU A 283 5.47 -9.69 -2.79
CA LEU A 283 4.16 -9.99 -2.20
C LEU A 283 4.15 -9.62 -0.71
N LEU A 284 3.03 -9.03 -0.27
CA LEU A 284 2.83 -8.70 1.14
C LEU A 284 2.26 -9.91 1.89
N THR A 285 2.71 -10.10 3.12
CA THR A 285 2.15 -11.14 4.01
C THR A 285 1.11 -10.52 4.95
N HIS A 286 0.12 -11.31 5.40
CA HIS A 286 -0.83 -10.77 6.38
C HIS A 286 -0.21 -10.58 7.75
N TYR A 287 0.87 -11.31 8.07
CA TYR A 287 1.65 -11.14 9.29
C TYR A 287 2.27 -9.77 9.42
N GLU A 288 3.01 -9.31 8.40
CA GLU A 288 3.64 -7.99 8.47
C GLU A 288 2.60 -6.87 8.56
N ILE A 289 1.49 -6.99 7.82
CA ILE A 289 0.37 -6.04 7.91
C ILE A 289 -0.24 -6.05 9.31
N SER A 290 -0.46 -7.23 9.90
CA SER A 290 -0.96 -7.36 11.27
C SER A 290 -0.05 -6.65 12.26
N GLN A 291 1.26 -6.86 12.16
CA GLN A 291 2.24 -6.21 13.04
C GLN A 291 2.19 -4.68 12.92
N HIS A 292 2.08 -4.14 11.70
CA HIS A 292 1.94 -2.70 11.51
C HIS A 292 0.65 -2.17 12.12
N LEU A 293 -0.48 -2.84 11.87
CA LEU A 293 -1.77 -2.48 12.46
C LEU A 293 -1.74 -2.54 13.99
N ASP A 294 -1.03 -3.50 14.57
CA ASP A 294 -0.85 -3.65 16.03
C ASP A 294 -0.04 -2.51 16.64
N THR A 295 0.85 -1.90 15.85
CA THR A 295 1.64 -0.73 16.27
C THR A 295 1.04 0.62 15.85
N ASP A 296 0.03 0.63 14.97
CA ASP A 296 -0.64 1.84 14.51
C ASP A 296 -1.56 2.38 15.59
N LYS A 297 -1.09 3.42 16.28
CA LYS A 297 -1.82 4.04 17.38
C LYS A 297 -3.21 4.53 16.97
N ILE A 298 -3.39 5.10 15.78
CA ILE A 298 -4.70 5.62 15.35
C ILE A 298 -5.67 4.46 15.14
N ALA A 299 -5.20 3.37 14.50
CA ALA A 299 -6.01 2.18 14.29
C ALA A 299 -6.40 1.51 15.63
N GLN A 300 -5.45 1.39 16.56
CA GLN A 300 -5.69 0.82 17.89
C GLN A 300 -6.61 1.69 18.74
N ASP A 301 -6.35 3.00 18.85
CA ASP A 301 -7.18 3.94 19.63
C ASP A 301 -8.63 3.95 19.09
N THR A 302 -8.80 3.89 17.76
CA THR A 302 -10.13 3.79 17.12
C THR A 302 -10.82 2.48 17.49
N LEU A 303 -10.09 1.36 17.46
CA LEU A 303 -10.64 0.06 17.84
C LEU A 303 -11.02 0.00 19.31
N GLU A 304 -10.15 0.45 20.21
CA GLU A 304 -10.41 0.51 21.65
C GLU A 304 -11.64 1.35 21.96
N LYS A 305 -11.83 2.48 21.26
CA LYS A 305 -13.02 3.32 21.38
C LYS A 305 -14.29 2.56 20.97
N ILE A 306 -14.27 1.87 19.82
CA ILE A 306 -15.40 1.06 19.33
C ILE A 306 -15.79 -0.01 20.37
N LEU A 307 -14.80 -0.69 20.94
CA LEU A 307 -15.01 -1.74 21.94
C LEU A 307 -15.55 -1.15 23.27
N SER A 308 -14.96 -0.05 23.72
CA SER A 308 -15.33 0.63 24.97
C SER A 308 -16.76 1.17 24.93
N ASP A 309 -17.17 1.80 23.81
CA ASP A 309 -18.52 2.32 23.59
C ASP A 309 -19.61 1.21 23.66
N ARG A 310 -19.20 -0.06 23.56
CA ARG A 310 -20.07 -1.24 23.62
C ARG A 310 -20.02 -2.02 24.94
N GLY A 311 -19.33 -1.48 25.95
CA GLY A 311 -19.25 -2.11 27.27
C GLY A 311 -18.25 -3.25 27.37
N VAL A 312 -17.38 -3.42 26.36
CA VAL A 312 -16.19 -4.29 26.45
C VAL A 312 -15.19 -3.62 27.40
N THR A 313 -15.32 -3.91 28.69
CA THR A 313 -14.46 -3.37 29.77
C THR A 313 -13.45 -4.43 30.19
N THR A 314 -12.67 -4.93 29.24
CA THR A 314 -11.56 -5.85 29.55
C THR A 314 -10.40 -5.09 30.17
N SER A 315 -9.73 -5.68 31.16
CA SER A 315 -8.47 -5.14 31.68
C SER A 315 -7.49 -5.03 30.51
N ILE A 316 -6.91 -3.84 30.32
CA ILE A 316 -6.10 -3.39 29.17
C ILE A 316 -5.11 -4.46 28.64
N ALA A 317 -4.55 -5.32 29.51
CA ALA A 317 -3.60 -6.37 29.13
C ALA A 317 -4.20 -7.62 28.44
N ILE A 318 -5.47 -7.95 28.70
CA ILE A 318 -6.17 -9.09 28.04
C ILE A 318 -6.87 -8.60 26.77
N ALA A 319 -7.36 -7.35 26.79
CA ALA A 319 -8.02 -6.69 25.66
C ALA A 319 -7.08 -6.52 24.46
N SER A 320 -5.87 -5.99 24.69
CA SER A 320 -4.92 -5.63 23.63
C SER A 320 -4.36 -6.83 22.87
N VAL A 321 -4.34 -8.02 23.46
CA VAL A 321 -3.84 -9.27 22.84
C VAL A 321 -4.98 -10.10 22.23
N THR A 322 -6.20 -9.95 22.74
CA THR A 322 -7.39 -10.66 22.23
C THR A 322 -8.12 -9.85 21.14
N TYR A 323 -7.93 -8.53 21.09
CA TYR A 323 -8.69 -7.61 20.22
C TYR A 323 -7.81 -6.49 19.67
N SER A 324 -6.86 -6.84 18.80
CA SER A 324 -6.03 -5.87 18.09
C SER A 324 -6.51 -5.63 16.65
N ALA A 325 -6.17 -4.48 16.06
CA ALA A 325 -6.48 -4.20 14.67
C ALA A 325 -5.82 -5.22 13.72
N GLY A 326 -4.63 -5.74 14.03
CA GLY A 326 -3.97 -6.77 13.26
C GLY A 326 -4.67 -8.13 13.31
N LEU A 327 -5.20 -8.51 14.48
CA LEU A 327 -6.00 -9.73 14.63
C LEU A 327 -7.31 -9.64 13.84
N LEU A 328 -8.01 -8.49 13.93
CA LEU A 328 -9.22 -8.25 13.14
C LEU A 328 -8.94 -8.28 11.64
N TRP A 329 -7.84 -7.67 11.20
CA TRP A 329 -7.38 -7.75 9.82
C TRP A 329 -7.20 -9.21 9.40
N SER A 330 -6.47 -9.98 10.20
CA SER A 330 -6.15 -11.39 9.92
C SER A 330 -7.40 -12.24 9.75
N TYR A 331 -8.40 -12.06 10.63
CA TYR A 331 -9.67 -12.77 10.49
C TYR A 331 -10.53 -12.28 9.35
N ALA A 332 -10.51 -10.99 9.03
CA ALA A 332 -11.25 -10.45 7.90
C ALA A 332 -10.81 -11.07 6.56
N GLN A 333 -9.58 -11.60 6.48
CA GLN A 333 -9.10 -12.34 5.30
C GLN A 333 -9.65 -13.76 5.22
N ILE A 334 -9.94 -14.38 6.37
CA ILE A 334 -10.52 -15.72 6.46
C ILE A 334 -12.03 -15.66 6.25
N ASP A 335 -12.69 -14.77 7.00
CA ASP A 335 -14.11 -14.51 6.91
C ASP A 335 -14.39 -13.01 6.96
N SER A 336 -14.78 -12.47 5.81
CA SER A 336 -15.13 -11.05 5.67
C SER A 336 -16.34 -10.64 6.53
N THR A 337 -17.16 -11.57 7.05
CA THR A 337 -18.28 -11.26 7.95
C THR A 337 -17.80 -10.69 9.29
N VAL A 338 -16.53 -10.91 9.66
CA VAL A 338 -15.89 -10.26 10.81
C VAL A 338 -15.89 -8.73 10.64
N LEU A 339 -15.78 -8.23 9.41
CA LEU A 339 -15.94 -6.80 9.14
C LEU A 339 -17.39 -6.32 9.35
N ASN A 340 -18.38 -7.20 9.21
CA ASN A 340 -19.76 -6.86 9.53
C ASN A 340 -19.91 -6.65 11.03
N ALA A 341 -19.23 -7.42 11.89
CA ALA A 341 -19.24 -7.20 13.33
C ALA A 341 -18.71 -5.78 13.68
N LEU A 342 -17.64 -5.33 13.01
CA LEU A 342 -17.14 -3.95 13.13
C LEU A 342 -18.13 -2.89 12.63
N MET A 343 -18.95 -3.20 11.61
CA MET A 343 -19.99 -2.30 11.08
C MET A 343 -21.30 -2.31 11.89
N PHE A 344 -21.69 -3.45 12.47
CA PHE A 344 -22.88 -3.56 13.31
C PHE A 344 -22.62 -2.99 14.71
N ALA A 345 -21.40 -3.15 15.21
CA ALA A 345 -20.90 -2.43 16.37
C ALA A 345 -20.90 -0.89 16.18
N SER A 346 -20.94 -0.36 14.95
CA SER A 346 -21.13 1.08 14.73
C SER A 346 -22.61 1.48 14.62
N LYS A 347 -23.46 0.67 13.98
CA LYS A 347 -24.88 1.02 13.73
C LYS A 347 -25.86 0.86 14.90
N GLY A 348 -25.47 0.31 16.05
CA GLY A 348 -26.34 0.23 17.23
C GLY A 348 -27.50 -0.76 17.15
N GLN A 349 -27.37 -1.80 16.32
CA GLN A 349 -28.41 -2.82 16.12
C GLN A 349 -27.90 -4.20 16.61
N PRO A 350 -28.15 -4.57 17.89
CA PRO A 350 -27.65 -5.82 18.48
C PRO A 350 -28.39 -7.09 18.01
N GLU A 351 -29.60 -6.97 17.45
CA GLU A 351 -30.50 -8.12 17.21
C GLU A 351 -30.11 -9.03 16.02
N GLN A 352 -29.15 -8.64 15.17
CA GLN A 352 -28.70 -9.44 14.01
C GLN A 352 -27.44 -10.29 14.30
N PHE A 353 -26.92 -10.24 15.53
CA PHE A 353 -25.72 -10.98 15.95
C PHE A 353 -26.02 -12.43 16.38
N THR A 354 -27.28 -12.73 16.65
CA THR A 354 -27.81 -14.00 17.18
C THR A 354 -27.70 -15.18 16.19
N THR A 355 -27.58 -14.92 14.89
CA THR A 355 -27.57 -15.98 13.86
C THR A 355 -26.30 -16.86 13.90
N LEU A 356 -25.19 -16.35 14.47
CA LEU A 356 -23.96 -17.13 14.69
C LEU A 356 -24.00 -17.96 15.99
N GLN A 357 -24.82 -17.55 16.96
CA GLN A 357 -25.03 -18.27 18.22
C GLN A 357 -25.88 -19.54 18.04
N ASP A 358 -26.88 -19.48 17.15
CA ASP A 358 -27.76 -20.63 16.85
C ASP A 358 -27.00 -21.84 16.31
N ILE A 359 -25.88 -21.61 15.61
CA ILE A 359 -24.98 -22.66 15.09
C ILE A 359 -24.18 -23.32 16.24
N ALA A 360 -23.76 -22.55 17.23
CA ALA A 360 -23.02 -23.06 18.40
C ALA A 360 -23.93 -23.81 19.38
N GLY A 361 -25.11 -23.24 19.69
CA GLY A 361 -26.06 -23.80 20.65
C GLY A 361 -26.65 -25.15 20.22
N THR A 362 -26.89 -25.35 18.92
CA THR A 362 -27.40 -26.63 18.40
C THR A 362 -26.33 -27.71 18.25
N THR A 363 -25.04 -27.34 18.21
CA THR A 363 -23.94 -28.29 17.99
C THR A 363 -23.50 -28.98 19.27
N LEU A 364 -23.60 -28.34 20.43
CA LEU A 364 -23.04 -28.77 21.72
C LEU A 364 -23.75 -29.97 22.39
N ASP A 365 -24.99 -30.30 22.00
CA ASP A 365 -25.83 -31.32 22.68
C ASP A 365 -25.59 -32.79 22.26
N SER A 366 -24.49 -33.13 21.57
CA SER A 366 -24.25 -34.51 21.10
C SER A 366 -22.85 -35.04 21.40
N ALA A 367 -22.74 -36.34 21.70
CA ALA A 367 -21.49 -37.05 22.03
C ALA A 367 -20.45 -37.15 20.86
N GLY A 368 -20.64 -36.40 19.78
CA GLY A 368 -19.66 -36.17 18.70
C GLY A 368 -19.43 -34.68 18.39
N ALA A 369 -20.04 -33.78 19.17
CA ALA A 369 -19.94 -32.34 19.04
C ALA A 369 -18.52 -31.84 19.27
N MET A 370 -17.88 -32.31 20.36
CA MET A 370 -16.54 -31.88 20.73
C MET A 370 -15.49 -32.26 19.68
N THR A 371 -15.59 -33.45 19.09
CA THR A 371 -14.71 -33.90 18.01
C THR A 371 -14.90 -33.06 16.74
N ARG A 372 -16.15 -32.75 16.36
CA ARG A 372 -16.44 -31.88 15.22
C ARG A 372 -15.97 -30.45 15.45
N LEU A 373 -16.17 -29.92 16.66
CA LEU A 373 -15.76 -28.58 17.05
C LEU A 373 -14.23 -28.45 17.12
N SER A 374 -13.52 -29.46 17.64
CA SER A 374 -12.05 -29.52 17.64
C SER A 374 -11.48 -29.61 16.23
N GLY A 375 -12.12 -30.38 15.34
CA GLY A 375 -11.80 -30.40 13.91
C GLY A 375 -11.94 -29.01 13.28
N TYR A 376 -13.08 -28.37 13.49
CA TYR A 376 -13.34 -27.03 12.97
C TYR A 376 -12.40 -25.95 13.54
N VAL A 377 -12.08 -25.99 14.83
CA VAL A 377 -11.08 -25.09 15.44
C VAL A 377 -9.69 -25.32 14.83
N ALA A 378 -9.32 -26.57 14.55
CA ALA A 378 -8.07 -26.87 13.87
C ALA A 378 -8.06 -26.32 12.42
N GLU A 379 -9.15 -26.45 11.68
CA GLU A 379 -9.30 -25.86 10.34
C GLU A 379 -9.12 -24.33 10.37
N GLN A 380 -9.74 -23.66 11.35
CA GLN A 380 -9.60 -22.21 11.54
C GLN A 380 -8.17 -21.81 11.96
N GLN A 381 -7.51 -22.60 12.81
CA GLN A 381 -6.10 -22.37 13.18
C GLN A 381 -5.17 -22.53 11.97
N VAL A 382 -5.38 -23.56 11.14
CA VAL A 382 -4.63 -23.77 9.90
C VAL A 382 -4.86 -22.60 8.95
N ALA A 383 -6.12 -22.19 8.75
CA ALA A 383 -6.46 -21.04 7.90
C ALA A 383 -5.77 -19.75 8.38
N TYR A 384 -5.75 -19.51 9.69
CA TYR A 384 -5.02 -18.39 10.28
C TYR A 384 -3.51 -18.50 10.00
N ASN A 385 -2.88 -19.63 10.31
CA ASN A 385 -1.45 -19.85 10.12
C ASN A 385 -1.04 -19.65 8.65
N LEU A 386 -1.83 -20.20 7.72
CA LEU A 386 -1.63 -20.05 6.27
C LEU A 386 -1.76 -18.59 5.82
N THR A 387 -2.81 -17.91 6.27
CA THR A 387 -3.04 -16.50 5.94
C THR A 387 -1.87 -15.64 6.41
N GLN A 388 -1.39 -15.85 7.64
CA GLN A 388 -0.22 -15.13 8.17
C GLN A 388 1.05 -15.34 7.34
N GLN A 389 1.26 -16.55 6.81
CA GLN A 389 2.37 -16.91 5.92
C GLN A 389 2.24 -16.29 4.51
N GLY A 390 1.10 -15.68 4.22
CA GLY A 390 0.81 -15.04 2.94
C GLY A 390 0.07 -15.93 1.95
N HIS A 391 -0.54 -17.04 2.38
CA HIS A 391 -1.40 -17.86 1.52
C HIS A 391 -2.81 -17.25 1.41
N THR A 392 -3.48 -17.47 0.27
CA THR A 392 -4.92 -17.23 0.16
C THR A 392 -5.65 -18.48 0.62
N VAL A 393 -6.61 -18.31 1.54
CA VAL A 393 -7.40 -19.40 2.11
C VAL A 393 -8.88 -19.12 1.92
N GLU A 394 -9.62 -20.07 1.37
CA GLU A 394 -11.07 -20.01 1.21
C GLU A 394 -11.71 -21.23 1.89
N PHE A 395 -12.81 -21.02 2.62
CA PHE A 395 -13.67 -22.09 3.12
C PHE A 395 -14.75 -22.42 2.07
N PRO A 396 -15.08 -23.70 1.85
CA PRO A 396 -16.15 -24.08 0.93
C PRO A 396 -17.52 -23.59 1.43
N ASP A 397 -18.38 -23.14 0.51
CA ASP A 397 -19.72 -22.57 0.80
C ASP A 397 -20.67 -23.53 1.55
N THR A 398 -20.37 -24.84 1.55
CA THR A 398 -21.14 -25.84 2.30
C THR A 398 -20.20 -26.83 2.96
N ALA A 399 -20.43 -27.14 4.25
CA ALA A 399 -19.69 -28.16 5.00
C ALA A 399 -19.86 -29.61 4.47
N ASN A 400 -20.60 -29.80 3.37
CA ASN A 400 -20.90 -31.10 2.75
C ASN A 400 -20.15 -31.34 1.43
N GLN A 401 -19.15 -30.51 1.07
CA GLN A 401 -18.30 -30.80 -0.08
C GLN A 401 -17.42 -32.02 0.22
N VAL A 402 -17.42 -32.99 -0.70
CA VAL A 402 -16.82 -34.31 -0.43
C VAL A 402 -15.29 -34.21 -0.53
N GLY A 403 -14.63 -34.24 0.63
CA GLY A 403 -13.24 -34.69 0.74
C GLY A 403 -12.17 -33.63 0.98
N PHE A 404 -12.49 -32.34 1.14
CA PHE A 404 -11.54 -31.29 1.53
C PHE A 404 -12.20 -30.28 2.48
N ASP A 405 -11.39 -29.55 3.25
CA ASP A 405 -11.87 -28.57 4.23
C ASP A 405 -11.54 -27.13 3.82
N LEU A 406 -10.43 -26.91 3.10
CA LEU A 406 -9.93 -25.60 2.70
C LEU A 406 -9.55 -25.58 1.21
N ILE A 407 -9.63 -24.42 0.57
CA ILE A 407 -8.95 -24.14 -0.70
C ILE A 407 -7.79 -23.20 -0.39
N VAL A 408 -6.55 -23.66 -0.60
CA VAL A 408 -5.33 -22.91 -0.30
C VAL A 408 -4.60 -22.64 -1.60
N ASP A 409 -4.45 -21.36 -1.96
CA ASP A 409 -3.83 -20.93 -3.23
C ASP A 409 -4.42 -21.64 -4.47
N GLY A 410 -5.73 -21.92 -4.44
CA GLY A 410 -6.44 -22.64 -5.51
C GLY A 410 -6.41 -24.16 -5.41
N GLN A 411 -5.66 -24.75 -4.47
CA GLN A 411 -5.62 -26.19 -4.24
C GLN A 411 -6.54 -26.61 -3.09
N ALA A 412 -7.45 -27.56 -3.36
CA ALA A 412 -8.25 -28.20 -2.33
C ALA A 412 -7.36 -29.01 -1.36
N MET A 413 -7.51 -28.77 -0.06
CA MET A 413 -6.70 -29.34 1.01
C MET A 413 -7.61 -29.83 2.15
N GLN A 414 -7.26 -30.98 2.73
CA GLN A 414 -7.90 -31.48 3.94
C GLN A 414 -7.05 -31.10 5.16
N VAL A 415 -7.69 -30.74 6.26
CA VAL A 415 -7.05 -30.58 7.57
C VAL A 415 -7.32 -31.82 8.43
N LYS A 416 -6.27 -32.35 9.05
CA LYS A 416 -6.38 -33.47 10.00
C LYS A 416 -5.59 -33.17 11.26
N ASN A 417 -6.32 -32.86 12.33
CA ASN A 417 -5.78 -32.75 13.67
C ASN A 417 -5.92 -34.09 14.39
N THR A 418 -4.85 -34.90 14.44
CA THR A 418 -4.88 -36.26 14.99
C THR A 418 -3.50 -36.75 15.46
N LEU A 419 -3.49 -37.81 16.27
CA LEU A 419 -2.27 -38.54 16.63
C LEU A 419 -2.08 -39.83 15.81
N SER A 420 -3.01 -40.16 14.91
CA SER A 420 -2.99 -41.40 14.11
C SER A 420 -2.51 -41.15 12.68
N SER A 421 -1.31 -41.64 12.34
CA SER A 421 -0.78 -41.61 10.97
C SER A 421 -1.63 -42.42 10.00
N ASP A 422 -2.15 -43.57 10.44
CA ASP A 422 -2.99 -44.46 9.60
C ASP A 422 -4.28 -43.76 9.15
N TYR A 423 -4.85 -42.92 10.00
CA TYR A 423 -6.05 -42.15 9.65
C TYR A 423 -5.77 -41.13 8.52
N VAL A 424 -4.58 -40.54 8.50
CA VAL A 424 -4.15 -39.64 7.43
C VAL A 424 -3.87 -40.41 6.14
N LEU A 425 -3.18 -41.55 6.22
CA LEU A 425 -2.88 -42.38 5.05
C LEU A 425 -4.16 -42.94 4.41
N GLN A 426 -5.14 -43.37 5.20
CA GLN A 426 -6.45 -43.80 4.69
C GLN A 426 -7.18 -42.69 3.91
N HIS A 427 -7.04 -41.43 4.34
CA HIS A 427 -7.60 -40.32 3.59
C HIS A 427 -6.90 -40.16 2.24
N ILE A 428 -5.57 -40.21 2.21
CA ILE A 428 -4.77 -40.09 0.99
C ILE A 428 -5.06 -41.24 0.03
N GLU A 429 -5.21 -42.47 0.52
CA GLU A 429 -5.60 -43.62 -0.31
C GLU A 429 -6.98 -43.43 -0.94
N LYS A 430 -7.92 -42.84 -0.20
CA LYS A 430 -9.28 -42.59 -0.67
C LYS A 430 -9.37 -41.38 -1.61
N ASN A 431 -8.58 -40.34 -1.36
CA ASN A 431 -8.56 -39.07 -2.10
C ASN A 431 -7.11 -38.72 -2.48
N PRO A 432 -6.49 -39.41 -3.46
CA PRO A 432 -5.06 -39.24 -3.77
C PRO A 432 -4.70 -37.85 -4.30
N ASP A 433 -5.67 -37.14 -4.85
CA ASP A 433 -5.50 -35.79 -5.41
C ASP A 433 -5.66 -34.68 -4.37
N ILE A 434 -6.11 -35.01 -3.15
CA ILE A 434 -6.35 -34.04 -2.08
C ILE A 434 -5.23 -34.16 -1.03
N PRO A 435 -4.27 -33.22 -1.01
CA PRO A 435 -3.27 -33.17 0.04
C PRO A 435 -3.85 -32.91 1.43
N VAL A 436 -3.09 -33.29 2.46
CA VAL A 436 -3.50 -33.17 3.86
C VAL A 436 -2.52 -32.28 4.63
N ILE A 437 -3.07 -31.28 5.32
CA ILE A 437 -2.37 -30.50 6.34
C ILE A 437 -2.60 -31.16 7.70
N VAL A 438 -1.51 -31.43 8.43
CA VAL A 438 -1.55 -32.14 9.71
C VAL A 438 -0.81 -31.39 10.81
N ASN A 439 -1.17 -31.69 12.06
CA ASN A 439 -0.54 -31.15 13.26
C ASN A 439 0.93 -31.63 13.42
N GLN A 440 1.71 -30.83 14.14
CA GLN A 440 3.16 -31.01 14.33
C GLN A 440 3.55 -32.39 14.90
N GLU A 441 2.66 -33.03 15.68
CA GLU A 441 2.95 -34.34 16.29
C GLU A 441 3.13 -35.47 15.26
N LEU A 442 2.74 -35.25 14.00
CA LEU A 442 2.92 -36.21 12.90
C LEU A 442 4.17 -35.96 12.04
N THR A 443 5.05 -35.04 12.44
CA THR A 443 6.27 -34.69 11.70
C THR A 443 7.16 -35.90 11.40
N ASP A 444 7.53 -36.66 12.44
CA ASP A 444 8.46 -37.79 12.30
C ASP A 444 7.90 -38.93 11.45
N SER A 445 6.57 -39.12 11.48
CA SER A 445 5.91 -40.23 10.81
C SER A 445 5.52 -39.92 9.36
N LEU A 446 5.11 -38.69 9.07
CA LEU A 446 4.52 -38.31 7.78
C LEU A 446 5.20 -37.12 7.08
N GLY A 447 6.19 -36.46 7.69
CA GLY A 447 6.83 -35.25 7.13
C GLY A 447 7.50 -35.45 5.76
N ASN A 448 7.87 -36.68 5.41
CA ASN A 448 8.43 -37.03 4.10
C ASN A 448 7.37 -37.28 3.00
N HIS A 449 6.09 -37.37 3.37
CA HIS A 449 5.06 -37.80 2.42
C HIS A 449 4.73 -36.67 1.42
N PRO A 450 4.72 -36.93 0.10
CA PRO A 450 4.59 -35.88 -0.92
C PRO A 450 3.29 -35.09 -0.83
N ASN A 451 2.20 -35.73 -0.38
CA ASN A 451 0.88 -35.13 -0.22
C ASN A 451 0.56 -34.72 1.24
N VAL A 452 1.54 -34.70 2.13
CA VAL A 452 1.37 -34.22 3.52
C VAL A 452 2.12 -32.91 3.72
N PHE A 453 1.47 -31.99 4.42
CA PHE A 453 2.02 -30.72 4.86
C PHE A 453 1.92 -30.65 6.38
N ILE A 454 3.06 -30.49 7.06
CA ILE A 454 3.08 -30.34 8.51
C ILE A 454 2.85 -28.87 8.87
N ASP A 455 1.79 -28.56 9.61
CA ASP A 455 1.62 -27.29 10.31
C ASP A 455 2.33 -27.34 11.65
N SER A 456 3.51 -26.73 11.73
CA SER A 456 4.28 -26.65 12.99
C SER A 456 3.64 -25.74 14.04
N GLY A 457 2.62 -24.95 13.67
CA GLY A 457 1.83 -24.11 14.57
C GLY A 457 0.55 -24.78 15.05
N LEU A 458 0.20 -25.95 14.49
CA LEU A 458 -0.97 -26.72 14.88
C LEU A 458 -0.56 -27.86 15.82
N SER A 459 -1.16 -27.90 17.01
CA SER A 459 -0.98 -28.98 17.96
C SER A 459 -2.31 -29.57 18.42
N HIS A 460 -2.40 -30.89 18.35
CA HIS A 460 -3.60 -31.61 18.77
C HIS A 460 -3.92 -31.42 20.25
N ALA A 461 -2.90 -31.40 21.11
CA ALA A 461 -3.09 -31.17 22.54
C ALA A 461 -3.59 -29.74 22.82
N HIS A 462 -2.96 -28.73 22.21
CA HIS A 462 -3.30 -27.32 22.46
C HIS A 462 -4.69 -26.94 21.96
N VAL A 463 -5.11 -27.45 20.80
CA VAL A 463 -6.46 -27.22 20.26
C VAL A 463 -7.52 -27.77 21.21
N ASN A 464 -7.37 -29.01 21.68
CA ASN A 464 -8.34 -29.63 22.58
C ASN A 464 -8.38 -28.94 23.95
N GLN A 465 -7.22 -28.56 24.49
CA GLN A 465 -7.15 -27.84 25.76
C GLN A 465 -7.81 -26.47 25.65
N THR A 466 -7.45 -25.67 24.64
CA THR A 466 -7.96 -24.30 24.51
C THR A 466 -9.46 -24.28 24.22
N LEU A 467 -9.97 -25.24 23.45
CA LEU A 467 -11.41 -25.44 23.29
C LEU A 467 -12.08 -25.78 24.62
N HIS A 468 -11.41 -26.64 25.41
CA HIS A 468 -11.63 -26.93 26.83
C HIS A 468 -12.04 -25.69 27.63
N GLU A 469 -11.05 -24.82 27.82
CA GLU A 469 -11.20 -23.63 28.67
C GLU A 469 -12.07 -22.55 28.04
N SER A 470 -12.13 -22.47 26.70
CA SER A 470 -13.01 -21.51 26.03
C SER A 470 -14.47 -21.81 26.35
N LEU A 471 -14.88 -23.08 26.31
CA LEU A 471 -16.25 -23.50 26.65
C LEU A 471 -16.57 -23.27 28.13
N GLU A 472 -15.61 -23.47 29.04
CA GLU A 472 -15.78 -23.20 30.47
C GLU A 472 -15.83 -21.69 30.78
N GLN A 473 -15.18 -20.86 29.98
CA GLN A 473 -15.13 -19.41 30.17
C GLN A 473 -16.36 -18.68 29.62
N ILE A 474 -17.11 -19.28 28.68
CA ILE A 474 -18.35 -18.69 28.12
C ILE A 474 -19.35 -18.31 29.22
N ASP A 475 -19.48 -19.12 30.28
CA ASP A 475 -20.37 -18.85 31.42
C ASP A 475 -19.93 -17.63 32.26
N GLN A 476 -18.67 -17.18 32.14
CA GLN A 476 -18.11 -16.04 32.89
C GLN A 476 -18.15 -14.73 32.09
N PHE A 477 -18.48 -14.79 30.80
CA PHE A 477 -18.48 -13.68 29.85
C PHE A 477 -19.89 -13.42 29.28
N GLU A 478 -20.92 -13.41 30.14
CA GLU A 478 -22.35 -13.23 29.79
C GLU A 478 -22.63 -12.06 28.82
N SER A 479 -21.80 -11.00 28.78
CA SER A 479 -21.97 -9.87 27.85
C SER A 479 -21.19 -9.96 26.53
N MET A 480 -20.24 -10.90 26.40
CA MET A 480 -19.35 -11.05 25.23
C MET A 480 -19.64 -12.31 24.42
N ALA A 481 -20.29 -13.32 25.03
CA ALA A 481 -20.83 -14.48 24.32
C ALA A 481 -21.83 -14.09 23.21
N ASP A 482 -22.41 -12.88 23.33
CA ASP A 482 -23.28 -12.23 22.34
C ASP A 482 -22.55 -11.59 21.16
N LEU A 483 -21.21 -11.49 21.20
CA LEU A 483 -20.44 -10.65 20.28
C LEU A 483 -19.48 -11.41 19.36
N ILE A 484 -19.14 -12.69 19.59
CA ILE A 484 -18.13 -13.41 18.78
C ILE A 484 -18.35 -14.94 18.75
N PRO A 485 -18.24 -15.62 17.59
CA PRO A 485 -18.18 -17.08 17.48
C PRO A 485 -17.09 -17.75 18.36
N ILE A 486 -17.44 -18.88 19.01
CA ILE A 486 -16.54 -19.71 19.84
C ILE A 486 -15.15 -19.99 19.21
N PRO A 487 -15.01 -20.28 17.91
CA PRO A 487 -13.69 -20.48 17.29
C PRO A 487 -12.78 -19.26 17.36
N LEU A 488 -13.32 -18.04 17.19
CA LEU A 488 -12.54 -16.81 17.25
C LEU A 488 -12.06 -16.53 18.68
N ILE A 489 -12.88 -16.83 19.69
CA ILE A 489 -12.48 -16.78 21.11
C ILE A 489 -11.37 -17.79 21.37
N THR A 490 -11.54 -19.03 20.88
CA THR A 490 -10.57 -20.12 21.07
C THR A 490 -9.22 -19.77 20.45
N LEU A 491 -9.21 -19.23 19.23
CA LEU A 491 -8.00 -18.81 18.56
C LEU A 491 -7.37 -17.58 19.21
N GLY A 492 -8.16 -16.58 19.61
CA GLY A 492 -7.66 -15.42 20.38
C GLY A 492 -7.03 -15.82 21.72
N LEU A 493 -7.59 -16.83 22.39
CA LEU A 493 -7.00 -17.42 23.60
C LEU A 493 -5.74 -18.23 23.30
N ALA A 494 -5.68 -18.93 22.17
CA ALA A 494 -4.49 -19.66 21.73
C ALA A 494 -3.34 -18.71 21.41
N THR A 495 -3.59 -17.63 20.68
CA THR A 495 -2.58 -16.58 20.40
C THR A 495 -2.13 -15.91 21.69
N TYR A 496 -3.06 -15.58 22.61
CA TYR A 496 -2.73 -15.03 23.93
C TYR A 496 -1.83 -15.95 24.75
N ARG A 497 -2.11 -17.26 24.76
CA ARG A 497 -1.28 -18.25 25.47
C ARG A 497 0.10 -18.36 24.87
N ASN A 498 0.20 -18.50 23.56
CA ASN A 498 1.47 -18.56 22.85
C ASN A 498 2.30 -17.29 23.13
N TYR A 499 1.66 -16.12 23.17
CA TYR A 499 2.30 -14.85 23.53
C TYR A 499 2.71 -14.76 25.01
N ARG A 500 1.85 -15.18 25.94
CA ARG A 500 2.11 -15.15 27.39
C ARG A 500 3.18 -16.16 27.80
N ASP A 501 3.17 -17.34 27.22
CA ASP A 501 4.17 -18.39 27.51
C ASP A 501 5.56 -17.99 26.96
N PHE A 502 5.58 -17.18 25.89
CA PHE A 502 6.77 -16.49 25.37
C PHE A 502 7.26 -15.35 26.30
N ASP A 503 6.37 -14.46 26.77
CA ASP A 503 6.71 -13.31 27.62
C ASP A 503 7.07 -13.68 29.06
N THR A 504 6.44 -14.73 29.62
CA THR A 504 6.68 -15.19 31.01
C THR A 504 7.91 -16.10 31.17
N GLY A 505 8.60 -16.43 30.07
CA GLY A 505 9.85 -17.18 30.09
C GLY A 505 9.73 -18.63 30.57
N GLN A 506 8.51 -19.20 30.64
CA GLN A 506 8.29 -20.61 30.98
C GLN A 506 8.78 -21.55 29.86
N THR A 507 8.84 -21.05 28.64
CA THR A 507 9.62 -21.59 27.53
C THR A 507 10.82 -20.66 27.31
N SER A 508 12.04 -21.15 27.53
CA SER A 508 13.20 -20.31 27.19
C SER A 508 13.14 -20.02 25.69
N SER A 509 13.32 -18.77 25.28
CA SER A 509 13.34 -18.37 23.87
C SER A 509 14.26 -19.29 23.07
N LYS A 510 15.36 -19.73 23.69
CA LYS A 510 16.29 -20.71 23.14
C LYS A 510 15.75 -22.14 23.05
N GLN A 511 14.84 -22.58 23.91
CA GLN A 511 14.33 -23.97 23.97
C GLN A 511 13.04 -24.18 23.17
N TYR A 512 12.22 -23.13 23.02
CA TYR A 512 11.15 -23.07 22.01
C TYR A 512 11.76 -22.96 20.60
N LEU A 513 12.78 -22.10 20.42
CA LEU A 513 13.61 -22.05 19.21
C LEU A 513 14.54 -23.25 19.03
N GLU A 514 14.91 -24.03 20.04
CA GLU A 514 15.71 -25.26 19.87
C GLU A 514 14.82 -26.49 19.66
N ASN A 515 13.53 -26.48 20.03
CA ASN A 515 12.62 -27.58 19.74
C ASN A 515 11.89 -27.40 18.39
N ILE A 516 11.61 -26.17 17.97
CA ILE A 516 11.17 -25.85 16.60
C ILE A 516 12.39 -25.67 15.69
N GLY A 517 13.45 -25.02 16.18
CA GLY A 517 14.65 -24.71 15.40
C GLY A 517 15.81 -25.69 15.52
N LYS A 518 15.70 -26.86 16.16
CA LYS A 518 16.64 -27.96 15.84
C LYS A 518 16.50 -28.47 14.41
N GLU A 519 15.43 -28.10 13.70
CA GLU A 519 15.27 -28.37 12.26
C GLU A 519 15.04 -27.11 11.40
N THR A 520 14.97 -25.91 12.00
CA THR A 520 14.90 -24.64 11.26
C THR A 520 16.15 -23.75 11.39
N ALA A 521 17.03 -23.97 12.37
CA ALA A 521 18.17 -23.07 12.63
C ALA A 521 19.49 -23.45 11.92
N ALA A 522 19.53 -24.51 11.10
CA ALA A 522 20.76 -24.98 10.46
C ALA A 522 20.90 -24.64 8.96
N ILE A 523 19.94 -23.96 8.34
CA ILE A 523 20.02 -23.58 6.93
C ILE A 523 19.87 -22.06 6.82
N ALA A 524 20.96 -21.40 6.38
CA ALA A 524 21.12 -19.97 6.08
C ALA A 524 21.58 -19.05 7.23
N GLY A 525 22.89 -18.95 7.42
CA GLY A 525 23.50 -17.88 8.21
C GLY A 525 23.34 -16.52 7.53
N GLY A 526 22.54 -15.63 8.12
CA GLY A 526 22.41 -14.24 7.70
C GLY A 526 21.17 -13.54 8.24
N ALA A 527 21.26 -13.02 9.47
CA ALA A 527 20.37 -12.01 10.09
C ALA A 527 18.86 -12.10 9.79
N VAL A 528 18.17 -13.05 10.41
CA VAL A 528 16.73 -12.95 10.70
C VAL A 528 16.57 -12.83 12.21
N ALA A 529 16.83 -11.64 12.74
CA ALA A 529 16.44 -11.30 14.10
C ALA A 529 14.94 -10.98 14.08
N GLY A 530 14.10 -11.92 14.56
CA GLY A 530 12.72 -11.62 14.97
C GLY A 530 11.55 -12.38 14.30
N LYS A 531 11.76 -13.26 13.31
CA LYS A 531 10.65 -13.88 12.53
C LYS A 531 10.28 -15.33 12.88
N MET A 532 10.33 -15.75 14.14
CA MET A 532 9.97 -17.12 14.56
C MET A 532 8.96 -17.09 15.71
N ILE A 533 7.71 -16.70 15.41
CA ILE A 533 6.56 -16.87 16.33
C ILE A 533 5.36 -17.59 15.66
N LEU A 534 5.38 -17.85 14.35
CA LEU A 534 4.29 -18.56 13.69
C LEU A 534 4.81 -19.82 12.98
N GLY A 535 4.19 -20.96 13.28
CA GLY A 535 4.58 -22.24 12.71
C GLY A 535 4.50 -22.23 11.19
N THR A 536 5.56 -22.68 10.53
CA THR A 536 5.61 -22.88 9.09
C THR A 536 4.77 -24.10 8.71
N ILE A 537 3.87 -23.96 7.74
CA ILE A 537 3.13 -25.06 7.14
C ILE A 537 3.93 -25.59 5.95
N GLY A 538 4.47 -26.80 6.09
CA GLY A 538 5.34 -27.44 5.10
C GLY A 538 6.60 -28.13 5.64
N GLY A 539 6.63 -28.51 6.93
CA GLY A 539 7.82 -28.96 7.66
C GLY A 539 8.75 -30.01 7.01
N ILE A 540 10.05 -29.64 7.02
CA ILE A 540 11.27 -30.41 7.34
C ILE A 540 11.97 -31.26 6.26
N LEU A 541 11.29 -31.94 5.32
CA LEU A 541 12.03 -32.81 4.38
C LEU A 541 12.04 -32.38 2.92
N ALA A 542 11.32 -31.30 2.61
CA ALA A 542 11.46 -30.55 1.35
C ALA A 542 11.86 -29.08 1.57
N GLY A 543 12.25 -28.70 2.80
CA GLY A 543 12.29 -27.30 3.24
C GLY A 543 10.88 -26.66 3.17
N PRO A 544 10.71 -25.41 3.62
CA PRO A 544 9.69 -24.56 2.98
C PRO A 544 9.91 -24.62 1.45
N VAL A 545 9.08 -23.98 0.65
CA VAL A 545 9.47 -23.64 -0.74
C VAL A 545 10.68 -22.65 -0.75
N GLY A 546 11.47 -22.60 0.33
CA GLY A 546 12.80 -22.05 0.43
C GLY A 546 13.79 -22.96 -0.27
N ILE A 547 14.25 -22.45 -1.40
CA ILE A 547 15.54 -22.83 -2.00
C ILE A 547 16.55 -23.04 -0.85
N VAL A 548 17.45 -24.03 -0.97
CA VAL A 548 18.72 -24.02 -0.21
C VAL A 548 19.55 -22.82 -0.69
N VAL A 549 19.08 -21.62 -0.35
CA VAL A 549 19.71 -20.31 -0.54
C VAL A 549 20.29 -19.92 0.81
N ALA A 550 21.11 -20.82 1.36
CA ALA A 550 21.87 -20.58 2.58
C ALA A 550 22.95 -19.48 2.45
N GLY A 551 22.95 -18.72 1.34
CA GLY A 551 23.88 -17.65 1.04
C GLY A 551 23.56 -16.92 -0.26
N GLY A 552 22.29 -16.54 -0.48
CA GLY A 552 21.86 -15.83 -1.70
C GLY A 552 21.97 -16.67 -2.97
N VAL A 553 21.18 -16.33 -4.00
CA VAL A 553 21.36 -16.86 -5.37
C VAL A 553 22.82 -16.71 -5.86
N GLY A 554 23.60 -15.81 -5.24
CA GLY A 554 25.05 -15.66 -5.43
C GLY A 554 25.90 -16.91 -5.10
N ALA A 555 25.47 -17.83 -4.25
CA ALA A 555 26.26 -19.03 -3.90
C ALA A 555 26.41 -20.04 -5.06
N TYR A 556 25.47 -20.04 -6.01
CA TYR A 556 25.54 -20.87 -7.24
C TYR A 556 26.29 -20.16 -8.38
N ILE A 557 26.64 -18.88 -8.21
CA ILE A 557 27.03 -17.97 -9.29
C ILE A 557 28.43 -17.37 -9.05
N GLY A 558 28.88 -17.28 -7.78
CA GLY A 558 30.22 -16.86 -7.41
C GLY A 558 31.21 -18.03 -7.43
N GLY A 559 31.79 -18.35 -8.58
CA GLY A 559 32.84 -19.37 -8.63
C GLY A 559 33.47 -19.69 -9.98
N VAL A 560 32.93 -19.21 -11.12
CA VAL A 560 33.46 -19.58 -12.45
C VAL A 560 34.43 -18.54 -13.02
N ALA A 561 35.10 -17.77 -12.15
CA ALA A 561 36.19 -16.89 -12.57
C ALA A 561 37.44 -17.73 -12.89
N GLY A 562 37.58 -18.13 -14.15
CA GLY A 562 38.88 -18.41 -14.74
C GLY A 562 39.44 -19.83 -14.61
N SER A 563 38.65 -20.89 -14.78
CA SER A 563 39.21 -22.22 -15.06
C SER A 563 39.51 -22.38 -16.55
N THR A 564 40.55 -21.68 -17.04
CA THR A 564 41.23 -21.97 -18.31
C THR A 564 41.92 -23.34 -18.34
N GLY A 565 41.56 -24.27 -17.45
CA GLY A 565 42.18 -25.59 -17.27
C GLY A 565 41.22 -26.78 -17.12
N ALA A 566 39.90 -26.63 -17.33
CA ALA A 566 38.99 -27.77 -17.37
C ALA A 566 38.92 -28.38 -18.78
N ASN A 567 39.13 -29.69 -18.91
CA ASN A 567 38.96 -30.44 -20.17
C ASN A 567 37.70 -29.99 -20.93
N ALA A 568 37.75 -29.88 -22.26
CA ALA A 568 36.61 -29.45 -23.10
C ALA A 568 35.30 -30.21 -22.78
N LEU A 569 35.43 -31.47 -22.34
CA LEU A 569 34.34 -32.36 -21.93
C LEU A 569 33.61 -31.92 -20.64
N ASN A 570 34.31 -31.29 -19.68
CA ASN A 570 33.68 -30.71 -18.49
C ASN A 570 32.99 -29.38 -18.79
N ARG A 571 33.54 -28.60 -19.73
CA ARG A 571 32.91 -27.36 -20.20
C ARG A 571 31.61 -27.63 -20.93
N GLU A 572 31.58 -28.62 -21.83
CA GLU A 572 30.35 -28.99 -22.54
C GLU A 572 29.25 -29.49 -21.59
N LYS A 573 29.61 -30.35 -20.62
CA LYS A 573 28.68 -30.78 -19.56
C LYS A 573 28.14 -29.62 -18.75
N LEU A 574 29.01 -28.66 -18.38
CA LEU A 574 28.62 -27.47 -17.63
C LEU A 574 27.65 -26.58 -18.45
N CYS A 575 27.95 -26.33 -19.71
CA CYS A 575 27.06 -25.57 -20.60
C CYS A 575 25.71 -26.27 -20.78
N SER A 576 25.69 -27.59 -20.99
CA SER A 576 24.43 -28.33 -21.14
C SER A 576 23.60 -28.34 -19.86
N GLN A 577 24.25 -28.47 -18.69
CA GLN A 577 23.55 -28.37 -17.41
C GLN A 577 23.04 -26.95 -17.13
N ARG A 578 23.81 -25.91 -17.50
CA ARG A 578 23.35 -24.51 -17.48
C ARG A 578 22.09 -24.34 -18.32
N ASP A 579 22.07 -24.89 -19.54
CA ASP A 579 20.91 -24.79 -20.43
C ASP A 579 19.68 -25.51 -19.84
N SER A 580 19.87 -26.65 -19.15
CA SER A 580 18.79 -27.31 -18.40
C SER A 580 18.25 -26.45 -17.25
N VAL A 581 19.11 -25.84 -16.44
CA VAL A 581 18.68 -24.95 -15.35
C VAL A 581 17.96 -23.72 -15.90
N VAL A 582 18.48 -23.11 -16.96
CA VAL A 582 17.87 -21.96 -17.63
C VAL A 582 16.47 -22.29 -18.15
N LEU A 583 16.31 -23.43 -18.83
CA LEU A 583 15.01 -23.89 -19.31
C LEU A 583 14.03 -24.09 -18.14
N LEU A 584 14.45 -24.79 -17.09
CA LEU A 584 13.62 -25.02 -15.91
C LEU A 584 13.18 -23.72 -15.22
N LEU A 585 14.06 -22.73 -15.09
CA LEU A 585 13.73 -21.43 -14.49
C LEU A 585 12.72 -20.64 -15.34
N ILE A 586 12.84 -20.68 -16.67
CA ILE A 586 11.92 -20.00 -17.59
C ILE A 586 10.55 -20.68 -17.55
N GLU A 587 10.51 -22.01 -17.67
CA GLU A 587 9.28 -22.81 -17.57
C GLU A 587 8.59 -22.61 -16.22
N PHE A 588 9.39 -22.55 -15.14
CA PHE A 588 8.87 -22.28 -13.80
C PHE A 588 8.24 -20.90 -13.68
N ALA A 589 8.90 -19.84 -14.18
CA ALA A 589 8.31 -18.50 -14.15
C ALA A 589 7.00 -18.41 -14.94
N GLN A 590 6.94 -19.05 -16.11
CA GLN A 590 5.72 -19.10 -16.92
C GLN A 590 4.58 -19.81 -16.18
N TRP A 591 4.87 -20.98 -15.63
CA TRP A 591 3.91 -21.75 -14.84
C TRP A 591 3.48 -21.01 -13.56
N PHE A 592 4.42 -20.48 -12.79
CA PHE A 592 4.15 -19.73 -11.55
C PHE A 592 3.24 -18.54 -11.82
N LYS A 593 3.53 -17.78 -12.89
CA LYS A 593 2.69 -16.64 -13.29
C LYS A 593 1.27 -17.12 -13.59
N ASN A 594 1.12 -18.06 -14.54
CA ASN A 594 -0.19 -18.45 -15.07
C ASN A 594 -1.04 -19.26 -14.08
N GLU A 595 -0.45 -20.14 -13.29
CA GLU A 595 -1.19 -21.09 -12.45
C GLU A 595 -1.36 -20.61 -11.01
N LEU A 596 -0.42 -19.83 -10.46
CA LEU A 596 -0.45 -19.40 -9.06
C LEU A 596 -0.72 -17.90 -8.93
N LEU A 597 0.09 -17.07 -9.59
CA LEU A 597 0.03 -15.62 -9.40
C LEU A 597 -1.22 -15.00 -10.05
N ASP A 598 -1.63 -15.46 -11.24
CA ASP A 598 -2.85 -15.01 -11.90
C ASP A 598 -4.09 -15.26 -11.03
N TYR A 599 -4.19 -16.45 -10.42
CA TYR A 599 -5.24 -16.76 -9.44
C TYR A 599 -5.17 -15.80 -8.24
N ARG A 600 -3.97 -15.58 -7.67
CA ARG A 600 -3.77 -14.67 -6.54
C ARG A 600 -4.21 -13.24 -6.84
N VAL A 601 -3.86 -12.70 -8.00
CA VAL A 601 -4.25 -11.33 -8.40
C VAL A 601 -5.77 -11.19 -8.44
N ASN A 602 -6.47 -12.16 -9.02
CA ASN A 602 -7.92 -12.16 -9.11
C ASN A 602 -8.58 -12.26 -7.73
N GLN A 603 -8.05 -13.13 -6.85
CA GLN A 603 -8.55 -13.27 -5.49
C GLN A 603 -8.32 -12.02 -4.64
N ASN A 604 -7.14 -11.40 -4.75
CA ASN A 604 -6.83 -10.16 -4.05
C ASN A 604 -7.71 -9.00 -4.54
N LEU A 605 -7.99 -8.93 -5.85
CA LEU A 605 -8.91 -7.93 -6.41
C LEU A 605 -10.33 -8.13 -5.88
N SER A 606 -10.87 -9.36 -5.92
CA SER A 606 -12.19 -9.67 -5.39
C SER A 606 -12.30 -9.32 -3.90
N SER A 607 -11.27 -9.67 -3.12
CA SER A 607 -11.20 -9.35 -1.69
C SER A 607 -11.14 -7.85 -1.44
N PHE A 608 -10.34 -7.11 -2.22
CA PHE A 608 -10.32 -5.65 -2.19
C PHE A 608 -11.69 -5.04 -2.46
N GLU A 609 -12.40 -5.50 -3.49
CA GLU A 609 -13.74 -5.00 -3.80
C GLU A 609 -14.73 -5.29 -2.67
N LYS A 610 -14.73 -6.51 -2.10
CA LYS A 610 -15.58 -6.87 -0.95
C LYS A 610 -15.31 -5.97 0.26
N VAL A 611 -14.04 -5.80 0.64
CA VAL A 611 -13.64 -4.94 1.78
C VAL A 611 -14.03 -3.49 1.52
N ARG A 612 -13.74 -2.98 0.32
CA ARG A 612 -14.11 -1.61 -0.08
C ARG A 612 -15.61 -1.38 0.01
N GLU A 613 -16.42 -2.27 -0.56
CA GLU A 613 -17.88 -2.11 -0.55
C GLU A 613 -18.46 -2.14 0.87
N LYS A 614 -17.91 -2.99 1.75
CA LYS A 614 -18.31 -3.03 3.16
C LYS A 614 -17.93 -1.74 3.90
N LEU A 615 -16.69 -1.29 3.74
CA LEU A 615 -16.11 -0.25 4.60
C LEU A 615 -16.26 1.19 4.05
N LYS A 616 -16.51 1.40 2.75
CA LYS A 616 -16.52 2.76 2.14
C LYS A 616 -17.55 3.73 2.71
N GLN A 617 -18.62 3.22 3.32
CA GLN A 617 -19.71 4.03 3.91
C GLN A 617 -19.59 4.19 5.44
N ASN A 618 -18.57 3.63 6.07
CA ASN A 618 -18.44 3.65 7.52
C ASN A 618 -17.86 4.97 8.04
N GLN A 619 -18.73 5.96 8.23
CA GLN A 619 -18.34 7.30 8.70
C GLN A 619 -17.90 7.34 10.16
N GLN A 620 -18.40 6.45 11.02
CA GLN A 620 -18.11 6.48 12.46
C GLN A 620 -16.72 5.93 12.79
N ASN A 621 -16.18 5.03 11.97
CA ASN A 621 -14.87 4.39 12.18
C ASN A 621 -13.95 4.64 10.98
N LEU A 622 -13.91 5.90 10.54
CA LEU A 622 -13.32 6.28 9.26
C LEU A 622 -11.84 5.90 9.17
N ALA A 623 -11.05 6.23 10.20
CA ALA A 623 -9.61 5.96 10.20
C ALA A 623 -9.29 4.48 10.04
N LEU A 624 -9.87 3.62 10.89
CA LEU A 624 -9.68 2.17 10.81
C LEU A 624 -10.16 1.62 9.45
N SER A 625 -11.33 2.06 8.97
CA SER A 625 -11.91 1.62 7.70
C SER A 625 -11.05 1.98 6.50
N MET A 626 -10.56 3.23 6.43
CA MET A 626 -9.70 3.70 5.34
C MET A 626 -8.32 3.06 5.39
N THR A 627 -7.80 2.77 6.59
CA THR A 627 -6.55 2.04 6.79
C THR A 627 -6.66 0.60 6.28
N PHE A 628 -7.74 -0.11 6.61
CA PHE A 628 -8.00 -1.46 6.10
C PHE A 628 -8.16 -1.46 4.58
N ILE A 629 -8.89 -0.50 4.01
CA ILE A 629 -9.01 -0.37 2.55
C ILE A 629 -7.65 -0.10 1.90
N ALA A 630 -6.81 0.75 2.52
CA ALA A 630 -5.47 1.03 2.01
C ALA A 630 -4.59 -0.22 1.99
N TYR A 631 -4.54 -0.99 3.08
CA TYR A 631 -3.79 -2.26 3.11
C TYR A 631 -4.35 -3.28 2.10
N GLN A 632 -5.67 -3.42 1.98
CA GLN A 632 -6.25 -4.38 1.03
C GLN A 632 -5.98 -3.99 -0.42
N PHE A 633 -6.00 -2.69 -0.74
CA PHE A 633 -5.58 -2.20 -2.05
C PHE A 633 -4.11 -2.53 -2.33
N GLU A 634 -3.23 -2.37 -1.33
CA GLU A 634 -1.80 -2.62 -1.48
C GLU A 634 -1.47 -4.10 -1.70
N VAL A 635 -2.16 -5.00 -0.99
CA VAL A 635 -2.06 -6.46 -1.18
C VAL A 635 -2.42 -6.85 -2.63
N TYR A 636 -3.47 -6.25 -3.19
CA TYR A 636 -3.81 -6.43 -4.61
C TYR A 636 -2.74 -5.82 -5.53
N LEU A 637 -2.33 -4.58 -5.26
CA LEU A 637 -1.39 -3.85 -6.10
C LEU A 637 -0.06 -4.58 -6.24
N HIS A 638 0.49 -5.13 -5.15
CA HIS A 638 1.77 -5.84 -5.17
C HIS A 638 1.71 -7.11 -6.03
N ALA A 639 0.65 -7.92 -5.90
CA ALA A 639 0.46 -9.10 -6.73
C ALA A 639 0.32 -8.72 -8.21
N HIS A 640 -0.47 -7.69 -8.50
CA HIS A 640 -0.70 -7.20 -9.86
C HIS A 640 0.59 -6.63 -10.50
N CYS A 641 1.35 -5.84 -9.76
CA CYS A 641 2.64 -5.32 -10.21
C CYS A 641 3.66 -6.43 -10.43
N LEU A 642 3.73 -7.43 -9.55
CA LEU A 642 4.61 -8.60 -9.73
C LEU A 642 4.24 -9.38 -11.00
N GLN A 643 2.95 -9.59 -11.25
CA GLN A 643 2.46 -10.29 -12.44
C GLN A 643 2.88 -9.56 -13.73
N HIS A 644 2.66 -8.25 -13.80
CA HIS A 644 3.08 -7.43 -14.93
C HIS A 644 4.60 -7.37 -15.09
N TRP A 645 5.34 -7.33 -13.98
CA TRP A 645 6.80 -7.37 -13.99
C TRP A 645 7.30 -8.69 -14.58
N LEU A 646 6.76 -9.83 -14.12
CA LEU A 646 7.10 -11.15 -14.66
C LEU A 646 6.75 -11.27 -16.14
N GLU A 647 5.58 -10.78 -16.56
CA GLU A 647 5.18 -10.77 -17.96
C GLU A 647 6.16 -9.99 -18.83
N ALA A 648 6.56 -8.79 -18.41
CA ALA A 648 7.53 -7.98 -19.13
C ALA A 648 8.89 -8.68 -19.26
N LYS A 649 9.38 -9.33 -18.19
CA LYS A 649 10.66 -10.06 -18.22
C LYS A 649 10.58 -11.35 -19.05
N LEU A 650 9.43 -12.02 -19.08
CA LEU A 650 9.21 -13.22 -19.90
C LEU A 650 9.15 -12.93 -21.41
N GLN A 651 8.75 -11.72 -21.81
CA GLN A 651 8.80 -11.24 -23.21
C GLN A 651 10.19 -10.75 -23.64
N GLY A 652 11.12 -10.61 -22.69
CA GLY A 652 12.48 -10.15 -22.90
C GLY A 652 13.43 -11.18 -23.50
N ASN A 653 14.72 -10.89 -23.45
CA ASN A 653 15.75 -11.85 -23.84
C ASN A 653 15.92 -12.97 -22.78
N GLN A 654 16.66 -14.04 -23.12
CA GLN A 654 16.87 -15.18 -22.20
C GLN A 654 17.37 -14.77 -20.80
N ASN A 655 18.24 -13.76 -20.70
CA ASN A 655 18.76 -13.33 -19.39
C ASN A 655 17.65 -12.72 -18.53
N GLU A 656 16.75 -11.95 -19.14
CA GLU A 656 15.56 -11.37 -18.49
C GLU A 656 14.56 -12.46 -18.10
N GLN A 657 14.31 -13.42 -18.97
CA GLN A 657 13.43 -14.57 -18.68
C GLN A 657 13.96 -15.39 -17.50
N VAL A 658 15.28 -15.59 -17.39
CA VAL A 658 15.90 -16.24 -16.23
C VAL A 658 15.78 -15.39 -14.96
N GLN A 659 15.83 -14.05 -15.05
CA GLN A 659 15.55 -13.20 -13.88
C GLN A 659 14.11 -13.37 -13.40
N ALA A 660 13.15 -13.53 -14.32
CA ALA A 660 11.77 -13.86 -13.96
C ALA A 660 11.71 -15.20 -13.21
N GLY A 661 12.47 -16.21 -13.65
CA GLY A 661 12.63 -17.49 -12.96
C GLY A 661 13.10 -17.35 -11.52
N TRP A 662 14.14 -16.53 -11.28
CA TRP A 662 14.66 -16.29 -9.94
C TRP A 662 13.65 -15.57 -9.02
N VAL A 663 12.96 -14.55 -9.55
CA VAL A 663 11.94 -13.82 -8.78
C VAL A 663 10.75 -14.72 -8.48
N ALA A 664 10.25 -15.48 -9.47
CA ALA A 664 9.18 -16.44 -9.26
C ALA A 664 9.55 -17.45 -8.17
N LEU A 665 10.79 -17.97 -8.20
CA LEU A 665 11.26 -18.94 -7.21
C LEU A 665 11.33 -18.32 -5.80
N GLN A 666 11.82 -17.09 -5.68
CA GLN A 666 11.81 -16.35 -4.42
C GLN A 666 10.39 -16.13 -3.90
N GLN A 667 9.48 -15.64 -4.75
CA GLN A 667 8.10 -15.32 -4.35
C GLN A 667 7.23 -16.57 -4.13
N SER A 668 7.66 -17.73 -4.63
CA SER A 668 6.94 -19.00 -4.45
C SER A 668 6.89 -19.50 -3.02
N GLU A 669 7.71 -18.94 -2.11
CA GLU A 669 7.62 -19.21 -0.66
C GLU A 669 6.27 -18.82 -0.04
N HIS A 670 5.51 -17.94 -0.70
CA HIS A 670 4.18 -17.48 -0.28
C HIS A 670 3.03 -18.31 -0.87
N PHE A 671 3.34 -19.44 -1.50
CA PHE A 671 2.36 -20.32 -2.14
C PHE A 671 2.48 -21.76 -1.65
N LEU A 672 1.36 -22.46 -1.58
CA LEU A 672 1.31 -23.86 -1.18
C LEU A 672 0.71 -24.71 -2.29
N SER A 673 1.52 -25.55 -2.93
CA SER A 673 0.97 -26.65 -3.73
C SER A 673 1.89 -27.86 -3.87
N THR A 674 1.29 -29.03 -4.13
CA THR A 674 2.05 -30.26 -4.40
C THR A 674 2.87 -30.15 -5.69
N GLU A 675 2.33 -29.52 -6.73
CA GLU A 675 3.05 -29.29 -7.99
C GLU A 675 4.22 -28.30 -7.79
N LEU A 676 4.03 -27.25 -6.99
CA LEU A 676 5.09 -26.30 -6.64
C LEU A 676 6.27 -27.02 -6.00
N ARG A 677 6.00 -27.85 -4.98
CA ARG A 677 7.01 -28.66 -4.29
C ARG A 677 7.81 -29.53 -5.28
N GLN A 678 7.13 -30.16 -6.24
CA GLN A 678 7.79 -30.99 -7.26
C GLN A 678 8.67 -30.17 -8.22
N LYS A 679 8.20 -29.02 -8.70
CA LYS A 679 8.99 -28.18 -9.63
C LYS A 679 10.20 -27.55 -8.94
N VAL A 680 10.05 -27.07 -7.72
CA VAL A 680 11.17 -26.53 -6.93
C VAL A 680 12.20 -27.63 -6.62
N ALA A 681 11.76 -28.84 -6.27
CA ALA A 681 12.67 -29.97 -6.09
C ALA A 681 13.47 -30.29 -7.36
N LYS A 682 12.84 -30.27 -8.54
CA LYS A 682 13.51 -30.46 -9.84
C LYS A 682 14.55 -29.37 -10.12
N ILE A 683 14.22 -28.11 -9.85
CA ILE A 683 15.14 -26.98 -10.02
C ILE A 683 16.34 -27.12 -9.06
N ASN A 684 16.09 -27.42 -7.79
CA ASN A 684 17.13 -27.62 -6.78
C ASN A 684 18.07 -28.77 -7.17
N GLN A 685 17.52 -29.90 -7.64
CA GLN A 685 18.33 -31.00 -8.15
C GLN A 685 19.21 -30.58 -9.33
N ALA A 686 18.65 -29.83 -10.29
CA ALA A 686 19.39 -29.35 -11.45
C ALA A 686 20.50 -28.35 -11.06
N LEU A 687 20.24 -27.48 -10.10
CA LEU A 687 21.21 -26.53 -9.53
C LEU A 687 22.33 -27.23 -8.78
N GLU A 688 22.03 -28.29 -8.03
CA GLU A 688 23.05 -29.06 -7.31
C GLU A 688 23.96 -29.83 -8.26
N ILE A 689 23.39 -30.42 -9.33
CA ILE A 689 24.19 -31.02 -10.41
C ILE A 689 25.08 -29.95 -11.05
N TYR A 690 24.54 -28.77 -11.39
CA TYR A 690 25.31 -27.66 -11.94
C TYR A 690 26.48 -27.28 -11.03
N ARG A 691 26.22 -27.11 -9.72
CA ARG A 691 27.23 -26.79 -8.71
C ARG A 691 28.33 -27.84 -8.64
N SER A 692 27.97 -29.12 -8.66
CA SER A 692 28.93 -30.23 -8.60
C SER A 692 29.86 -30.29 -9.82
N ILE A 693 29.37 -29.89 -11.01
CA ILE A 693 30.17 -29.82 -12.24
C ILE A 693 31.05 -28.56 -12.24
N ALA A 694 30.52 -27.43 -11.77
CA ALA A 694 31.21 -26.16 -11.71
C ALA A 694 32.37 -26.16 -10.70
N ASN A 695 32.17 -26.83 -9.55
CA ASN A 695 33.14 -26.95 -8.46
C ASN A 695 33.38 -28.44 -8.13
N PRO A 696 34.13 -29.18 -8.97
CA PRO A 696 34.43 -30.57 -8.67
C PRO A 696 35.32 -30.63 -7.43
N ILE A 697 34.82 -31.26 -6.35
CA ILE A 697 35.63 -31.58 -5.19
C ILE A 697 36.79 -32.46 -5.69
N PRO A 698 38.07 -32.11 -5.44
CA PRO A 698 39.17 -32.94 -5.89
C PRO A 698 39.05 -34.32 -5.24
N THR A 699 38.92 -35.35 -6.07
CA THR A 699 38.95 -36.75 -5.65
C THR A 699 40.26 -36.99 -4.92
N SER A 700 40.17 -37.30 -3.62
CA SER A 700 41.28 -37.80 -2.82
C SER A 700 41.70 -39.19 -3.34
N SER A 701 42.46 -39.24 -4.42
CA SER A 701 43.06 -40.46 -4.93
C SER A 701 44.22 -40.16 -5.87
N GLU A 702 45.30 -39.53 -5.37
CA GLU A 702 46.62 -39.61 -6.02
C GLU A 702 47.83 -39.25 -5.13
N PHE A 703 47.72 -39.35 -3.80
CA PHE A 703 48.89 -39.36 -2.90
C PHE A 703 48.75 -40.43 -1.81
N SER A 704 48.66 -41.69 -2.23
CA SER A 704 48.78 -42.86 -1.34
C SER A 704 49.74 -43.90 -1.91
N MET A 705 50.87 -43.48 -2.49
CA MET A 705 52.03 -44.36 -2.68
C MET A 705 53.32 -43.52 -2.76
N ILE A 706 53.79 -42.97 -1.63
CA ILE A 706 55.20 -43.02 -1.13
C ILE A 706 55.18 -42.38 0.28
N ARG A 707 54.93 -43.18 1.33
CA ARG A 707 55.50 -43.00 2.70
C ARG A 707 55.08 -44.20 3.58
N GLN A 708 55.58 -45.38 3.21
CA GLN A 708 55.92 -46.41 4.20
C GLN A 708 57.43 -46.45 4.32
N VAL A 709 58.01 -45.60 5.18
CA VAL A 709 59.13 -45.99 6.04
C VAL A 709 59.05 -45.14 7.31
N GLY A 710 58.74 -45.79 8.42
CA GLY A 710 59.24 -45.41 9.74
C GLY A 710 58.33 -44.58 10.63
N TYR A 711 57.43 -45.24 11.38
CA TYR A 711 57.30 -44.96 12.81
C TYR A 711 57.11 -46.27 13.56
N ARG A 712 58.14 -46.63 14.34
CA ARG A 712 58.06 -47.55 15.48
C ARG A 712 57.77 -46.71 16.71
N ASN A 713 56.83 -47.18 17.53
CA ASN A 713 56.68 -46.92 18.98
C ASN A 713 56.09 -45.53 19.35
N ASN A 714 55.09 -45.38 20.23
CA ASN A 714 54.64 -46.18 21.37
C ASN A 714 53.11 -46.15 21.55
N ILE A 715 52.65 -47.30 22.03
CA ILE A 715 51.34 -47.87 22.42
C ILE A 715 50.26 -46.88 22.84
#